data_AF-A0A2E7D2A1-F1
#
_entry.id   AF-A0A2E7D2A1-F1
#
_cell.length_a   1.000
_cell.length_b   1.000
_cell.length_c   1.000
_cell.angle_alpha   90.00
_cell.angle_beta   90.00
_cell.angle_gamma   90.00
#
_symmetry.space_group_name_H-M   'P 1'
#
loop_
_entity.id
_entity.type
_entity.pdbx_description
1 polymer ?
#
loop_
_entity_poly.entity_id
_entity_poly.type
_entity_poly.pdbx_seq_one_letter_code
_entity_poly.pdbx_strand_id
1 'polypeptide(L)'
;MFFQPLQVAVKKRLRSLTQGARRRNLRLFVLDTFGAVWRRSAEKIFRTNMRSVRRVRRAIHQRLEHLEQRALLSATSAIVDAGGGAHDAELMSIVNGTPTNGFPAVGLIGDGSGSFCSGTLIGSRHVLTAAHCAVGLGNTQGSFIVNGTSYQTSQIILHPNYNPNTIEGTNDLAIYRLSTSVVGVDPIPIFRDTPSVGQELTLVGFGAGGDGSGHNGDFGTKRVGTTPIDEVTPTLITWNFDNNSESNTAPGDSGGPAFVTVNGQRFVAGVTSGGIQQNAGIGDYSFDVRVDAYADWIDSVVGDDIANPDPNPTPDPDPQPDPDPQPDPDPQPDPDPPAVDDHSNDPNANATDIALDNGVGQSDGTLEEEFDVDAFEVVVTTSGTLTFDLTSNDFDTYLSVFNGDGQFIDFNDDSNGTLNSSLSLDVEAGTYFALAEAYDFVSTGDYVVDVTFVGDVTPDPDPEPEPEPAEVVNYFSTHRNGGVTSTDGTVLRIQRSDVIQATQNLDTGEVNFSLYFDGSENGLSRRDDIDAFAILDDGDVIMSFRRATEVDGILAGAEDVLRFDADTSSWSMFVDGSDLGLGRSGNIDGISVLDDGTIVFSTTGNVRLNGTRYRDEDILALDATSLGEDTAGTITKYFDGSDNGLGARTEDVDAVDVAADGTLFLSTQRQFVIDGLSGDRFDVFQLDTESGDASFTLDGEELGLTRYNINGFQSGGTVVDPTPEPEPDPDPDPDPDPDPQSQYQIEVRYNDNNLSTAQRAAFDLAAARWSEIIVGDVPDGTFGGVFVDDLVIDVTAPNIDGSGGILGQAGPTAFRNGSLLPARGIMEFDSADLASLEAANNLVDVIVHEMAHVIGIGTIWDSLGLVQDFGSSINYVGANAVREYNSIFATTGNFVPVETGGGAGTRGGHWSENVLDNEIMTGFLNFGERNPISRITVGSLEDIGYQVNYAAADNYTAPGLRVFSRTATAKLTDGSFAANDQSIATAIGSQSDGAQGGELMWSEAIPQQSGDAWSNIIAQAVAEMGDEVCTTGTSTGATDASESVDDTAASDAIDSAMSDFADLMSLV
;
A
#
# COMPACT_ATOMS: atom_id res chain seq x y z
N MET A 1 -45.22 -1.05 -31.56
CA MET A 1 -46.57 -1.14 -32.19
C MET A 1 -47.53 -2.15 -31.52
N PHE A 2 -47.29 -2.63 -30.29
CA PHE A 2 -48.07 -3.73 -29.68
C PHE A 2 -48.91 -3.39 -28.43
N PHE A 3 -48.81 -2.18 -27.87
CA PHE A 3 -49.44 -1.85 -26.58
C PHE A 3 -50.93 -1.46 -26.62
N GLN A 4 -51.42 -0.78 -27.66
CA GLN A 4 -52.82 -0.34 -27.72
C GLN A 4 -53.88 -1.48 -27.76
N PRO A 5 -53.68 -2.63 -28.44
CA PRO A 5 -54.67 -3.72 -28.43
C PRO A 5 -54.88 -4.34 -27.04
N LEU A 6 -53.84 -4.38 -26.21
CA LEU A 6 -53.86 -5.04 -24.90
C LEU A 6 -54.70 -4.24 -23.89
N GLN A 7 -54.48 -2.92 -23.79
CA GLN A 7 -55.28 -2.04 -22.93
C GLN A 7 -56.78 -2.05 -23.28
N VAL A 8 -57.12 -2.12 -24.59
CA VAL A 8 -58.51 -2.21 -25.04
C VAL A 8 -59.14 -3.55 -24.63
N ALA A 9 -58.41 -4.67 -24.72
CA ALA A 9 -58.90 -5.98 -24.31
C ALA A 9 -59.18 -6.05 -22.79
N VAL A 10 -58.27 -5.50 -21.96
CA VAL A 10 -58.41 -5.48 -20.49
C VAL A 10 -59.57 -4.58 -20.06
N LYS A 11 -59.65 -3.33 -20.53
CA LYS A 11 -60.76 -2.40 -20.21
C LYS A 11 -62.14 -2.94 -20.64
N LYS A 12 -62.21 -3.69 -21.75
CA LYS A 12 -63.47 -4.28 -22.24
C LYS A 12 -63.93 -5.48 -21.40
N ARG A 13 -63.02 -6.21 -20.75
CA ARG A 13 -63.32 -7.37 -19.91
C ARG A 13 -63.67 -6.97 -18.47
N LEU A 14 -62.97 -5.99 -17.89
CA LEU A 14 -63.33 -5.38 -16.60
C LEU A 14 -64.74 -4.78 -16.62
N ARG A 15 -65.11 -4.05 -17.69
CA ARG A 15 -66.48 -3.51 -17.85
C ARG A 15 -67.59 -4.56 -17.99
N SER A 16 -67.28 -5.82 -18.33
CA SER A 16 -68.29 -6.89 -18.37
C SER A 16 -68.50 -7.58 -17.02
N LEU A 17 -67.58 -7.41 -16.06
CA LEU A 17 -67.65 -8.05 -14.74
C LEU A 17 -68.41 -7.20 -13.71
N THR A 18 -68.50 -5.88 -13.92
CA THR A 18 -69.14 -4.95 -12.98
C THR A 18 -70.67 -4.82 -13.11
N GLN A 19 -71.31 -5.46 -14.09
CA GLN A 19 -72.77 -5.37 -14.31
C GLN A 19 -73.62 -6.52 -13.73
N GLY A 20 -73.04 -7.50 -13.02
CA GLY A 20 -73.79 -8.73 -12.74
C GLY A 20 -73.41 -9.62 -11.54
N ALA A 21 -73.12 -9.08 -10.36
CA ALA A 21 -73.23 -9.86 -9.10
C ALA A 21 -73.40 -8.96 -7.86
N ARG A 22 -74.36 -9.27 -6.99
CA ARG A 22 -74.53 -8.60 -5.69
C ARG A 22 -73.71 -9.30 -4.60
N ARG A 23 -72.93 -8.52 -3.85
CA ARG A 23 -72.47 -8.74 -2.46
C ARG A 23 -72.45 -10.19 -1.93
N ARG A 24 -71.30 -10.86 -2.05
CA ARG A 24 -70.45 -11.37 -0.94
C ARG A 24 -69.24 -12.13 -1.53
N ASN A 25 -68.07 -11.98 -0.90
CA ASN A 25 -66.81 -12.66 -1.21
C ASN A 25 -66.24 -12.46 -2.62
N LEU A 26 -65.68 -11.26 -2.89
CA LEU A 26 -64.94 -10.98 -4.14
C LEU A 26 -63.42 -11.29 -4.04
N ARG A 27 -62.85 -11.43 -2.84
CA ARG A 27 -61.39 -11.64 -2.62
C ARG A 27 -60.87 -13.02 -3.08
N LEU A 28 -61.72 -14.05 -3.17
CA LEU A 28 -61.30 -15.44 -3.44
C LEU A 28 -61.48 -15.92 -4.89
N PHE A 29 -62.09 -15.12 -5.79
CA PHE A 29 -62.34 -15.54 -7.18
C PHE A 29 -61.40 -14.89 -8.21
N VAL A 30 -60.75 -13.78 -7.83
CA VAL A 30 -59.85 -13.02 -8.72
C VAL A 30 -58.48 -13.70 -8.84
N LEU A 31 -57.92 -14.20 -7.73
CA LEU A 31 -56.59 -14.81 -7.68
C LEU A 31 -56.48 -16.10 -8.50
N ASP A 32 -57.40 -17.05 -8.31
CA ASP A 32 -57.35 -18.37 -8.95
C ASP A 32 -57.53 -18.30 -10.49
N THR A 33 -58.31 -17.32 -10.97
CA THR A 33 -58.55 -17.13 -12.41
C THR A 33 -57.36 -16.47 -13.13
N PHE A 34 -56.58 -15.62 -12.44
CA PHE A 34 -55.41 -14.96 -13.05
C PHE A 34 -54.23 -15.93 -13.23
N GLY A 35 -53.88 -16.71 -12.19
CA GLY A 35 -52.76 -17.65 -12.25
C GLY A 35 -52.91 -18.71 -13.35
N ALA A 36 -54.13 -19.23 -13.55
CA ALA A 36 -54.44 -20.23 -14.57
C ALA A 36 -54.32 -19.72 -16.02
N VAL A 37 -54.53 -18.42 -16.25
CA VAL A 37 -54.38 -17.78 -17.58
C VAL A 37 -52.92 -17.40 -17.84
N TRP A 38 -52.20 -16.96 -16.81
CA TRP A 38 -50.79 -16.59 -16.91
C TRP A 38 -49.90 -17.82 -17.22
N ARG A 39 -50.02 -18.92 -16.45
CA ARG A 39 -49.26 -20.17 -16.70
C ARG A 39 -49.43 -20.70 -18.14
N ARG A 40 -50.66 -20.71 -18.67
CA ARG A 40 -50.93 -21.17 -20.06
C ARG A 40 -50.42 -20.22 -21.14
N SER A 41 -50.17 -18.95 -20.81
CA SER A 41 -49.66 -17.94 -21.75
C SER A 41 -48.13 -17.96 -21.78
N ALA A 42 -47.48 -17.98 -20.61
CA ALA A 42 -46.03 -18.12 -20.47
C ALA A 42 -45.51 -19.41 -21.13
N GLU A 43 -46.14 -20.55 -20.84
CA GLU A 43 -45.76 -21.84 -21.43
C GLU A 43 -45.88 -21.86 -22.97
N LYS A 44 -46.85 -21.12 -23.52
CA LYS A 44 -47.04 -21.02 -24.98
C LYS A 44 -46.00 -20.11 -25.64
N ILE A 45 -45.55 -19.05 -24.96
CA ILE A 45 -44.49 -18.15 -25.44
C ILE A 45 -43.14 -18.87 -25.39
N PHE A 46 -42.80 -19.50 -24.27
CA PHE A 46 -41.56 -20.26 -24.07
C PHE A 46 -41.40 -21.39 -25.12
N ARG A 47 -42.46 -22.19 -25.33
CA ARG A 47 -42.50 -23.25 -26.37
C ARG A 47 -42.42 -22.69 -27.80
N THR A 48 -42.71 -21.41 -28.04
CA THR A 48 -42.61 -20.78 -29.36
C THR A 48 -41.20 -20.25 -29.61
N ASN A 49 -40.57 -19.56 -28.65
CA ASN A 49 -39.19 -19.08 -28.77
C ASN A 49 -38.18 -20.24 -28.88
N MET A 50 -38.32 -21.31 -28.09
CA MET A 50 -37.51 -22.53 -28.23
C MET A 50 -37.64 -23.20 -29.61
N ARG A 51 -38.76 -23.03 -30.33
CA ARG A 51 -38.91 -23.54 -31.71
C ARG A 51 -38.22 -22.65 -32.74
N SER A 52 -38.10 -21.35 -32.49
CA SER A 52 -37.33 -20.42 -33.32
C SER A 52 -35.82 -20.67 -33.17
N VAL A 53 -35.32 -20.76 -31.93
CA VAL A 53 -33.90 -21.07 -31.63
C VAL A 53 -33.48 -22.42 -32.24
N ARG A 54 -34.31 -23.47 -32.09
CA ARG A 54 -34.05 -24.78 -32.71
C ARG A 54 -34.14 -24.80 -34.24
N ARG A 55 -34.77 -23.81 -34.88
CA ARG A 55 -34.72 -23.63 -36.35
C ARG A 55 -33.46 -22.93 -36.81
N VAL A 56 -33.02 -21.88 -36.09
CA VAL A 56 -31.77 -21.16 -36.39
C VAL A 56 -30.57 -22.09 -36.20
N ARG A 57 -30.48 -22.83 -35.08
CA ARG A 57 -29.40 -23.80 -34.82
C ARG A 57 -29.32 -24.92 -35.87
N ARG A 58 -30.47 -25.38 -36.42
CA ARG A 58 -30.49 -26.32 -37.55
C ARG A 58 -30.08 -25.68 -38.88
N ALA A 59 -30.47 -24.43 -39.14
CA ALA A 59 -30.08 -23.71 -40.35
C ALA A 59 -28.57 -23.38 -40.38
N ILE A 60 -27.93 -23.25 -39.22
CA ILE A 60 -26.48 -23.08 -39.10
C ILE A 60 -25.74 -24.42 -39.33
N HIS A 61 -26.12 -25.51 -38.66
CA HIS A 61 -25.50 -26.83 -38.92
C HIS A 61 -25.69 -27.31 -40.37
N GLN A 62 -26.87 -27.14 -40.97
CA GLN A 62 -27.11 -27.49 -42.38
C GLN A 62 -26.33 -26.64 -43.40
N ARG A 63 -25.67 -25.57 -42.96
CA ARG A 63 -24.82 -24.72 -43.80
C ARG A 63 -23.33 -25.02 -43.61
N LEU A 64 -22.96 -25.67 -42.50
CA LEU A 64 -21.60 -26.18 -42.22
C LEU A 64 -21.39 -27.56 -42.88
N GLU A 65 -22.32 -28.50 -42.71
CA GLU A 65 -22.27 -29.83 -43.36
C GLU A 65 -22.19 -29.75 -44.91
N HIS A 66 -22.66 -28.64 -45.49
CA HIS A 66 -22.71 -28.46 -46.95
C HIS A 66 -21.42 -27.84 -47.54
N LEU A 67 -20.47 -27.41 -46.71
CA LEU A 67 -19.14 -26.96 -47.12
C LEU A 67 -18.09 -28.09 -47.05
N GLU A 68 -18.20 -28.98 -46.06
CA GLU A 68 -17.25 -30.10 -45.87
C GLU A 68 -17.39 -31.20 -46.95
N GLN A 69 -18.57 -31.39 -47.55
CA GLN A 69 -18.80 -32.42 -48.58
C GLN A 69 -18.34 -32.07 -50.01
N ARG A 70 -17.52 -31.02 -50.22
CA ARG A 70 -16.96 -30.69 -51.56
C ARG A 70 -15.44 -30.73 -51.68
N ALA A 71 -14.71 -31.13 -50.62
CA ALA A 71 -13.24 -31.12 -50.59
C ALA A 71 -12.54 -32.50 -50.69
N LEU A 72 -13.26 -33.62 -50.73
CA LEU A 72 -12.66 -34.96 -50.94
C LEU A 72 -13.39 -35.78 -52.02
N LEU A 73 -12.92 -35.68 -53.27
CA LEU A 73 -13.26 -36.64 -54.33
C LEU A 73 -12.24 -36.65 -55.50
N SER A 74 -10.94 -36.74 -55.21
CA SER A 74 -9.93 -37.16 -56.19
C SER A 74 -8.61 -37.59 -55.54
N ALA A 75 -8.49 -38.89 -55.20
CA ALA A 75 -7.33 -39.77 -55.47
C ALA A 75 -7.24 -40.89 -54.42
N THR A 76 -7.34 -42.14 -54.88
CA THR A 76 -6.95 -43.35 -54.12
C THR A 76 -6.27 -44.35 -55.05
N SER A 77 -5.51 -45.28 -54.45
CA SER A 77 -4.65 -46.33 -55.05
C SER A 77 -3.27 -45.86 -55.55
N ALA A 78 -2.14 -46.53 -55.25
CA ALA A 78 -1.88 -47.77 -54.47
C ALA A 78 -0.53 -47.61 -53.71
N ILE A 79 -0.36 -48.02 -52.43
CA ILE A 79 -0.24 -49.39 -51.88
C ILE A 79 0.79 -50.27 -52.63
N VAL A 80 2.04 -50.35 -52.14
CA VAL A 80 2.60 -51.36 -51.19
C VAL A 80 3.91 -50.77 -50.60
N ASP A 81 4.51 -51.20 -49.48
CA ASP A 81 4.24 -52.28 -48.51
C ASP A 81 4.64 -51.83 -47.07
N ALA A 82 4.81 -52.75 -46.12
CA ALA A 82 5.07 -52.54 -44.68
C ALA A 82 6.47 -51.99 -44.27
N GLY A 83 6.48 -51.11 -43.26
CA GLY A 83 7.66 -50.74 -42.45
C GLY A 83 7.38 -49.53 -41.55
N GLY A 84 7.23 -49.75 -40.23
CA GLY A 84 6.70 -48.77 -39.28
C GLY A 84 7.35 -47.38 -39.32
N GLY A 85 6.50 -46.36 -39.49
CA GLY A 85 6.83 -44.95 -39.38
C GLY A 85 5.57 -44.14 -39.68
N ALA A 86 5.10 -43.36 -38.71
CA ALA A 86 3.98 -42.44 -38.88
C ALA A 86 4.20 -41.23 -37.96
N HIS A 87 5.08 -40.35 -38.42
CA HIS A 87 5.11 -38.91 -38.14
C HIS A 87 5.07 -38.50 -36.67
N ASP A 88 6.28 -38.39 -36.10
CA ASP A 88 6.55 -37.28 -35.19
C ASP A 88 6.16 -35.98 -35.90
N ALA A 89 5.27 -35.21 -35.29
CA ALA A 89 5.14 -33.79 -35.56
C ALA A 89 6.03 -33.10 -34.53
N GLU A 90 7.13 -32.51 -34.99
CA GLU A 90 8.21 -32.02 -34.14
C GLU A 90 7.76 -30.82 -33.30
N LEU A 91 8.12 -30.86 -32.01
CA LEU A 91 7.92 -29.77 -31.05
C LEU A 91 9.20 -28.90 -31.08
N MET A 92 9.09 -27.57 -31.19
CA MET A 92 10.20 -26.64 -31.47
C MET A 92 10.22 -25.44 -30.50
N SER A 93 11.42 -25.09 -30.04
CA SER A 93 11.95 -23.99 -29.20
C SER A 93 13.39 -23.74 -29.58
N ILE A 94 13.87 -22.52 -29.35
CA ILE A 94 14.51 -21.79 -30.45
C ILE A 94 13.58 -21.86 -31.68
N VAL A 95 13.00 -20.74 -32.13
CA VAL A 95 12.16 -20.73 -33.35
C VAL A 95 13.02 -21.19 -34.53
N ASN A 96 12.52 -22.12 -35.36
CA ASN A 96 13.27 -22.89 -36.36
C ASN A 96 14.42 -23.78 -35.81
N GLY A 97 14.48 -24.01 -34.48
CA GLY A 97 15.43 -24.90 -33.82
C GLY A 97 15.00 -26.37 -33.77
N THR A 98 15.93 -27.26 -33.40
CA THR A 98 15.73 -28.72 -33.39
C THR A 98 15.93 -29.35 -31.99
N PRO A 99 15.07 -30.30 -31.56
CA PRO A 99 15.26 -31.12 -30.35
C PRO A 99 16.63 -31.76 -30.23
N THR A 100 17.31 -31.53 -29.10
CA THR A 100 18.67 -32.01 -28.89
C THR A 100 18.92 -32.55 -27.49
N ASN A 101 19.64 -33.67 -27.43
CA ASN A 101 20.28 -34.18 -26.21
C ASN A 101 21.76 -33.77 -26.13
N GLY A 102 22.20 -32.87 -27.02
CA GLY A 102 23.54 -32.28 -27.00
C GLY A 102 23.68 -31.21 -25.90
N PHE A 103 24.84 -30.55 -25.90
CA PHE A 103 25.15 -29.43 -25.00
C PHE A 103 24.87 -29.76 -23.52
N PRO A 104 25.59 -30.76 -22.94
CA PRO A 104 25.28 -31.27 -21.62
C PRO A 104 25.47 -30.23 -20.51
N ALA A 105 26.25 -29.18 -20.73
CA ALA A 105 26.45 -28.05 -19.82
C ALA A 105 25.28 -27.06 -19.75
N VAL A 106 24.33 -27.13 -20.68
CA VAL A 106 23.14 -26.24 -20.70
C VAL A 106 22.01 -26.90 -19.92
N GLY A 107 21.38 -26.17 -19.01
CA GLY A 107 20.29 -26.64 -18.15
C GLY A 107 19.19 -25.60 -17.98
N LEU A 108 18.13 -25.99 -17.27
CA LEU A 108 17.08 -25.07 -16.84
C LEU A 108 17.55 -24.32 -15.60
N ILE A 109 17.25 -23.03 -15.54
CA ILE A 109 17.33 -22.17 -14.35
C ILE A 109 15.91 -21.98 -13.83
N GLY A 110 15.70 -22.10 -12.52
CA GLY A 110 14.40 -21.82 -11.91
C GLY A 110 14.42 -21.86 -10.38
N ASP A 111 13.35 -21.33 -9.79
CA ASP A 111 13.09 -21.14 -8.35
C ASP A 111 12.36 -22.33 -7.67
N GLY A 112 11.86 -23.27 -8.48
CA GLY A 112 11.02 -24.38 -8.03
C GLY A 112 9.51 -24.12 -8.07
N SER A 113 9.05 -22.93 -8.47
CA SER A 113 7.62 -22.60 -8.64
C SER A 113 7.03 -23.11 -9.96
N GLY A 114 7.86 -23.26 -10.99
CA GLY A 114 7.46 -23.76 -12.31
C GLY A 114 7.75 -22.81 -13.47
N SER A 115 8.22 -21.60 -13.18
CA SER A 115 8.85 -20.70 -14.16
C SER A 115 10.29 -21.13 -14.42
N PHE A 116 10.73 -21.11 -15.68
CA PHE A 116 12.07 -21.55 -16.06
C PHE A 116 12.72 -20.65 -17.13
N CYS A 117 13.97 -20.30 -16.86
CA CYS A 117 14.94 -19.78 -17.82
C CYS A 117 15.93 -20.90 -18.23
N SER A 118 16.93 -20.55 -19.03
CA SER A 118 18.07 -21.38 -19.40
C SER A 118 19.36 -20.89 -18.72
N GLY A 119 20.40 -21.73 -18.68
CA GLY A 119 21.70 -21.37 -18.10
C GLY A 119 22.82 -22.35 -18.50
N THR A 120 24.07 -21.90 -18.39
CA THR A 120 25.26 -22.63 -18.85
C THR A 120 26.28 -22.85 -17.76
N LEU A 121 26.64 -24.11 -17.50
CA LEU A 121 27.74 -24.45 -16.60
C LEU A 121 29.09 -24.00 -17.20
N ILE A 122 29.73 -23.00 -16.59
CA ILE A 122 31.03 -22.42 -16.99
C ILE A 122 32.18 -22.76 -16.01
N GLY A 123 31.85 -23.20 -14.80
CA GLY A 123 32.78 -23.79 -13.83
C GLY A 123 32.17 -25.02 -13.15
N SER A 124 32.90 -25.75 -12.30
CA SER A 124 32.34 -26.96 -11.67
C SER A 124 31.12 -26.68 -10.80
N ARG A 125 30.98 -25.45 -10.28
CA ARG A 125 29.84 -24.96 -9.49
C ARG A 125 29.23 -23.66 -10.02
N HIS A 126 29.70 -23.11 -11.12
CA HIS A 126 29.26 -21.79 -11.58
C HIS A 126 28.48 -21.90 -12.87
N VAL A 127 27.24 -21.39 -12.85
CA VAL A 127 26.33 -21.38 -13.99
C VAL A 127 26.07 -19.94 -14.39
N LEU A 128 26.42 -19.57 -15.62
CA LEU A 128 26.12 -18.28 -16.22
C LEU A 128 24.68 -18.28 -16.75
N THR A 129 23.94 -17.22 -16.49
CA THR A 129 22.56 -16.99 -16.92
C THR A 129 22.30 -15.47 -17.03
N ALA A 130 21.08 -15.07 -17.37
CA ALA A 130 20.67 -13.67 -17.41
C ALA A 130 20.29 -13.17 -16.02
N ALA A 131 20.50 -11.89 -15.73
CA ALA A 131 20.14 -11.30 -14.44
C ALA A 131 18.62 -11.18 -14.27
N HIS A 132 17.87 -10.89 -15.34
CA HIS A 132 16.40 -10.83 -15.26
C HIS A 132 15.75 -12.19 -14.89
N CYS A 133 16.46 -13.31 -15.06
CA CYS A 133 16.06 -14.64 -14.60
C CYS A 133 16.32 -14.91 -13.10
N ALA A 134 16.95 -13.94 -12.42
CA ALA A 134 17.55 -14.09 -11.11
C ALA A 134 17.15 -12.98 -10.12
N VAL A 135 16.72 -11.81 -10.62
CA VAL A 135 16.15 -10.70 -9.85
C VAL A 135 14.99 -11.19 -8.99
N GLY A 136 14.92 -10.70 -7.75
CA GLY A 136 13.90 -11.10 -6.77
C GLY A 136 14.12 -12.47 -6.11
N LEU A 137 15.08 -13.29 -6.58
CA LEU A 137 15.41 -14.56 -5.94
C LEU A 137 16.50 -14.38 -4.87
N GLY A 138 16.20 -14.85 -3.66
CA GLY A 138 17.19 -14.96 -2.60
C GLY A 138 18.30 -15.96 -2.94
N ASN A 139 19.49 -15.73 -2.39
CA ASN A 139 20.73 -16.48 -2.67
C ASN A 139 20.62 -18.02 -2.74
N THR A 140 19.71 -18.63 -1.99
CA THR A 140 19.50 -20.10 -1.91
C THR A 140 18.18 -20.58 -2.50
N GLN A 141 17.42 -19.71 -3.18
CA GLN A 141 16.13 -20.04 -3.81
C GLN A 141 16.30 -20.46 -5.28
N GLY A 142 17.44 -20.16 -5.90
CA GLY A 142 17.74 -20.58 -7.26
C GLY A 142 18.11 -22.07 -7.37
N SER A 143 17.83 -22.65 -8.54
CA SER A 143 18.25 -24.00 -8.88
C SER A 143 18.64 -24.12 -10.35
N PHE A 144 19.58 -25.04 -10.62
CA PHE A 144 20.02 -25.42 -11.95
C PHE A 144 19.69 -26.90 -12.19
N ILE A 145 18.92 -27.20 -13.23
CA ILE A 145 18.49 -28.56 -13.57
C ILE A 145 19.17 -29.01 -14.85
N VAL A 146 20.07 -29.99 -14.72
CA VAL A 146 20.85 -30.55 -15.83
C VAL A 146 20.85 -32.08 -15.78
N ASN A 147 20.66 -32.72 -16.94
CA ASN A 147 20.50 -34.19 -17.06
C ASN A 147 19.47 -34.80 -16.07
N GLY A 148 18.40 -34.06 -15.76
CA GLY A 148 17.36 -34.48 -14.80
C GLY A 148 17.76 -34.43 -13.32
N THR A 149 18.92 -33.84 -13.00
CA THR A 149 19.38 -33.61 -11.62
C THR A 149 19.28 -32.11 -11.32
N SER A 150 18.65 -31.74 -10.20
CA SER A 150 18.60 -30.36 -9.70
C SER A 150 19.75 -30.11 -8.73
N TYR A 151 20.44 -28.99 -8.92
CA TYR A 151 21.49 -28.46 -8.07
C TYR A 151 21.02 -27.11 -7.51
N GLN A 152 21.01 -26.95 -6.19
CA GLN A 152 20.53 -25.73 -5.52
C GLN A 152 21.65 -24.69 -5.43
N THR A 153 21.32 -23.40 -5.54
CA THR A 153 22.29 -22.32 -5.31
C THR A 153 22.69 -22.22 -3.84
N SER A 154 23.93 -21.78 -3.61
CA SER A 154 24.37 -21.21 -2.34
C SER A 154 24.51 -19.69 -2.40
N GLN A 155 24.63 -19.13 -3.61
CA GLN A 155 24.69 -17.70 -3.86
C GLN A 155 24.20 -17.41 -5.29
N ILE A 156 23.51 -16.29 -5.47
CA ILE A 156 23.15 -15.71 -6.77
C ILE A 156 23.89 -14.37 -6.85
N ILE A 157 24.61 -14.16 -7.95
CA ILE A 157 25.47 -12.99 -8.13
C ILE A 157 25.03 -12.31 -9.43
N LEU A 158 24.26 -11.23 -9.32
CA LEU A 158 23.94 -10.37 -10.47
C LEU A 158 25.20 -9.58 -10.84
N HIS A 159 25.32 -9.17 -12.11
CA HIS A 159 26.29 -8.16 -12.50
C HIS A 159 26.01 -6.86 -11.70
N PRO A 160 27.02 -6.19 -11.10
CA PRO A 160 26.78 -5.05 -10.22
C PRO A 160 26.02 -3.91 -10.91
N ASN A 161 26.33 -3.68 -12.19
CA ASN A 161 25.71 -2.62 -12.99
C ASN A 161 24.43 -3.11 -13.71
N TYR A 162 23.80 -4.20 -13.26
CA TYR A 162 22.56 -4.69 -13.88
C TYR A 162 21.40 -3.72 -13.64
N ASN A 163 20.71 -3.30 -14.70
CA ASN A 163 19.55 -2.41 -14.63
C ASN A 163 18.32 -3.06 -15.29
N PRO A 164 17.24 -3.35 -14.56
CA PRO A 164 16.02 -3.94 -15.12
C PRO A 164 15.15 -2.95 -15.91
N ASN A 165 15.44 -1.65 -15.86
CA ASN A 165 14.60 -0.59 -16.46
C ASN A 165 15.07 -0.14 -17.86
N THR A 166 16.19 -0.65 -18.35
CA THR A 166 16.68 -0.40 -19.73
C THR A 166 16.53 -1.64 -20.62
N ILE A 167 16.77 -1.51 -21.92
CA ILE A 167 16.73 -2.61 -22.90
C ILE A 167 18.11 -2.84 -23.52
N GLU A 168 18.89 -1.76 -23.72
CA GLU A 168 20.29 -1.80 -24.13
C GLU A 168 21.15 -1.29 -22.96
N GLY A 169 22.36 -1.85 -22.79
CA GLY A 169 23.24 -1.51 -21.66
C GLY A 169 22.79 -2.07 -20.30
N THR A 170 21.84 -3.02 -20.28
CA THR A 170 21.29 -3.63 -19.07
C THR A 170 22.27 -4.42 -18.23
N ASN A 171 23.44 -4.79 -18.76
CA ASN A 171 24.42 -5.70 -18.13
C ASN A 171 23.75 -7.00 -17.63
N ASP A 172 22.85 -7.56 -18.43
CA ASP A 172 21.95 -8.68 -18.08
C ASP A 172 22.65 -10.04 -17.94
N LEU A 173 23.51 -10.14 -16.93
CA LEU A 173 24.31 -11.31 -16.58
C LEU A 173 24.20 -11.62 -15.09
N ALA A 174 24.06 -12.91 -14.77
CA ALA A 174 24.14 -13.42 -13.42
C ALA A 174 24.88 -14.76 -13.36
N ILE A 175 25.52 -15.01 -12.22
CA ILE A 175 26.21 -16.28 -11.93
C ILE A 175 25.52 -16.95 -10.75
N TYR A 176 25.03 -18.16 -11.00
CA TYR A 176 24.49 -19.06 -9.98
C TYR A 176 25.62 -19.91 -9.45
N ARG A 177 26.00 -19.67 -8.19
CA ARG A 177 26.99 -20.48 -7.47
C ARG A 177 26.29 -21.64 -6.79
N LEU A 178 26.50 -22.84 -7.30
CA LEU A 178 25.86 -24.06 -6.84
C LEU A 178 26.48 -24.56 -5.53
N SER A 179 25.61 -24.98 -4.61
CA SER A 179 25.97 -25.57 -3.32
C SER A 179 26.83 -26.84 -3.42
N THR A 180 26.76 -27.55 -4.55
CA THR A 180 27.54 -28.76 -4.85
C THR A 180 27.97 -28.76 -6.32
N SER A 181 29.16 -29.32 -6.62
CA SER A 181 29.66 -29.42 -7.99
C SER A 181 28.79 -30.33 -8.84
N VAL A 182 28.59 -29.95 -10.10
CA VAL A 182 27.85 -30.77 -11.08
C VAL A 182 28.68 -32.00 -11.45
N VAL A 183 28.05 -33.18 -11.41
CA VAL A 183 28.74 -34.46 -11.65
C VAL A 183 28.43 -35.00 -13.05
N GLY A 184 29.48 -35.34 -13.80
CA GLY A 184 29.35 -35.98 -15.11
C GLY A 184 28.97 -35.04 -16.25
N VAL A 185 29.18 -33.73 -16.06
CA VAL A 185 29.02 -32.68 -17.06
C VAL A 185 30.29 -31.83 -17.04
N ASP A 186 31.00 -31.77 -18.15
CA ASP A 186 32.15 -30.87 -18.29
C ASP A 186 31.64 -29.44 -18.56
N PRO A 187 32.09 -28.41 -17.82
CA PRO A 187 31.71 -27.02 -18.08
C PRO A 187 32.29 -26.50 -19.41
N ILE A 188 31.70 -25.43 -19.96
CA ILE A 188 32.14 -24.82 -21.23
C ILE A 188 32.93 -23.54 -20.95
N PRO A 189 34.10 -23.33 -21.59
CA PRO A 189 34.85 -22.08 -21.47
C PRO A 189 34.04 -20.88 -22.02
N ILE A 190 34.24 -19.72 -21.41
CA ILE A 190 33.79 -18.44 -21.98
C ILE A 190 34.67 -18.04 -23.17
N PHE A 191 34.11 -17.31 -24.12
CA PHE A 191 34.84 -16.68 -25.21
C PHE A 191 35.48 -15.38 -24.72
N ARG A 192 36.71 -15.10 -25.16
CA ARG A 192 37.51 -13.94 -24.71
C ARG A 192 38.05 -13.08 -25.85
N ASP A 193 37.68 -13.41 -27.08
CA ASP A 193 37.89 -12.56 -28.24
C ASP A 193 36.54 -11.94 -28.61
N THR A 194 36.54 -10.80 -29.30
CA THR A 194 35.30 -10.19 -29.79
C THR A 194 34.68 -11.00 -30.93
N PRO A 195 33.40 -11.38 -30.85
CA PRO A 195 32.68 -12.02 -31.94
C PRO A 195 32.69 -11.17 -33.22
N SER A 196 32.69 -11.81 -34.39
CA SER A 196 32.72 -11.11 -35.67
C SER A 196 31.35 -11.08 -36.35
N VAL A 197 30.95 -9.94 -36.90
CA VAL A 197 29.77 -9.84 -37.78
C VAL A 197 29.87 -10.86 -38.92
N GLY A 198 28.78 -11.60 -39.16
CA GLY A 198 28.69 -12.72 -40.11
C GLY A 198 29.23 -14.06 -39.58
N GLN A 199 29.70 -14.13 -38.33
CA GLN A 199 30.01 -15.39 -37.66
C GLN A 199 28.70 -16.11 -37.28
N GLU A 200 28.68 -17.44 -37.36
CA GLU A 200 27.52 -18.25 -37.00
C GLU A 200 27.47 -18.47 -35.49
N LEU A 201 26.40 -18.00 -34.84
CA LEU A 201 26.04 -18.36 -33.47
C LEU A 201 25.29 -19.69 -33.46
N THR A 202 25.57 -20.53 -32.47
CA THR A 202 24.73 -21.68 -32.12
C THR A 202 23.96 -21.37 -30.84
N LEU A 203 22.66 -21.13 -30.98
CA LEU A 203 21.73 -20.82 -29.89
C LEU A 203 21.23 -22.12 -29.24
N VAL A 204 21.21 -22.21 -27.90
CA VAL A 204 20.71 -23.38 -27.18
C VAL A 204 19.88 -22.97 -25.98
N GLY A 205 18.66 -23.50 -25.85
CA GLY A 205 17.78 -23.14 -24.73
C GLY A 205 16.65 -24.14 -24.52
N PHE A 206 15.79 -23.82 -23.54
CA PHE A 206 14.62 -24.60 -23.12
C PHE A 206 13.31 -23.80 -23.19
N GLY A 207 13.29 -22.67 -23.92
CA GLY A 207 12.10 -21.83 -24.09
C GLY A 207 10.98 -22.48 -24.89
N ALA A 208 10.07 -21.67 -25.41
CA ALA A 208 9.10 -22.07 -26.45
C ALA A 208 9.67 -21.83 -27.86
N GLY A 209 9.03 -22.31 -28.92
CA GLY A 209 9.34 -21.84 -30.29
C GLY A 209 8.40 -22.38 -31.34
N GLY A 210 8.85 -22.54 -32.58
CA GLY A 210 7.92 -22.77 -33.68
C GLY A 210 8.58 -22.63 -35.04
N ASP A 211 7.80 -22.22 -36.04
CA ASP A 211 8.08 -22.41 -37.46
C ASP A 211 8.22 -21.08 -38.25
N GLY A 212 8.95 -20.12 -37.69
CA GLY A 212 9.15 -18.79 -38.27
C GLY A 212 7.90 -17.90 -38.31
N SER A 213 6.71 -18.46 -38.05
CA SER A 213 5.47 -17.70 -37.84
C SER A 213 5.32 -17.15 -36.41
N GLY A 214 6.14 -17.67 -35.49
CA GLY A 214 6.22 -17.32 -34.08
C GLY A 214 6.36 -18.57 -33.20
N HIS A 215 6.39 -18.37 -31.88
CA HIS A 215 6.44 -19.47 -30.92
C HIS A 215 5.05 -20.09 -30.63
N ASN A 216 5.05 -21.33 -30.15
CA ASN A 216 3.88 -22.19 -29.94
C ASN A 216 3.56 -22.46 -28.45
N GLY A 217 4.46 -22.08 -27.53
CA GLY A 217 4.33 -22.28 -26.08
C GLY A 217 4.85 -23.61 -25.51
N ASP A 218 5.70 -24.37 -26.21
CA ASP A 218 6.15 -25.72 -25.82
C ASP A 218 7.44 -25.78 -24.96
N PHE A 219 7.46 -24.97 -23.89
CA PHE A 219 8.56 -24.81 -22.93
C PHE A 219 9.12 -26.13 -22.34
N GLY A 220 10.37 -26.10 -21.92
CA GLY A 220 11.02 -27.14 -21.12
C GLY A 220 11.71 -28.26 -21.91
N THR A 221 11.74 -28.19 -23.24
CA THR A 221 12.47 -29.16 -24.09
C THR A 221 13.71 -28.50 -24.69
N LYS A 222 14.90 -29.07 -24.43
CA LYS A 222 16.17 -28.52 -24.92
C LYS A 222 16.28 -28.62 -26.44
N ARG A 223 16.62 -27.50 -27.07
CA ARG A 223 16.75 -27.41 -28.53
C ARG A 223 17.93 -26.54 -28.95
N VAL A 224 18.30 -26.63 -30.22
CA VAL A 224 19.43 -25.91 -30.82
C VAL A 224 19.04 -25.33 -32.19
N GLY A 225 19.46 -24.09 -32.43
CA GLY A 225 19.36 -23.40 -33.72
C GLY A 225 20.62 -22.62 -34.05
N THR A 226 20.63 -21.97 -35.22
CA THR A 226 21.78 -21.18 -35.69
C THR A 226 21.34 -19.90 -36.37
N THR A 227 22.08 -18.82 -36.15
CA THR A 227 21.85 -17.50 -36.76
C THR A 227 23.20 -16.82 -37.04
N PRO A 228 23.37 -16.04 -38.12
CA PRO A 228 24.54 -15.19 -38.27
C PRO A 228 24.44 -13.99 -37.31
N ILE A 229 25.58 -13.50 -36.84
CA ILE A 229 25.66 -12.20 -36.17
C ILE A 229 25.46 -11.10 -37.22
N ASP A 230 24.51 -10.20 -37.05
CA ASP A 230 24.38 -9.00 -37.91
C ASP A 230 25.17 -7.82 -37.36
N GLU A 231 25.21 -7.67 -36.04
CA GLU A 231 25.85 -6.54 -35.37
C GLU A 231 26.48 -6.97 -34.02
N VAL A 232 27.58 -6.31 -33.68
CA VAL A 232 28.32 -6.48 -32.42
C VAL A 232 28.55 -5.08 -31.87
N THR A 233 27.91 -4.76 -30.75
CA THR A 233 28.09 -3.50 -30.03
C THR A 233 29.12 -3.71 -28.91
N PRO A 234 29.48 -2.68 -28.11
CA PRO A 234 30.36 -2.88 -26.95
C PRO A 234 29.88 -3.98 -25.99
N THR A 235 28.57 -4.11 -25.79
CA THR A 235 27.97 -5.00 -24.77
C THR A 235 27.03 -6.07 -25.33
N LEU A 236 26.59 -6.00 -26.59
CA LEU A 236 25.60 -6.91 -27.19
C LEU A 236 26.09 -7.58 -28.47
N ILE A 237 25.58 -8.79 -28.72
CA ILE A 237 25.58 -9.47 -30.01
C ILE A 237 24.14 -9.51 -30.49
N THR A 238 23.86 -9.03 -31.70
CA THR A 238 22.48 -8.93 -32.19
C THR A 238 22.32 -9.50 -33.60
N TRP A 239 21.10 -9.94 -33.91
CA TRP A 239 20.71 -10.46 -35.21
C TRP A 239 19.25 -10.15 -35.53
N ASN A 240 18.94 -10.04 -36.82
CA ASN A 240 17.59 -9.99 -37.34
C ASN A 240 17.21 -11.40 -37.77
N PHE A 241 16.10 -11.94 -37.26
CA PHE A 241 15.59 -13.23 -37.71
C PHE A 241 14.85 -13.05 -39.05
N ASP A 242 15.58 -12.89 -40.15
CA ASP A 242 15.02 -12.40 -41.41
C ASP A 242 14.51 -13.53 -42.35
N ASN A 243 14.95 -14.77 -42.14
CA ASN A 243 14.61 -15.89 -43.02
C ASN A 243 14.47 -17.28 -42.35
N ASN A 244 13.93 -18.24 -43.11
CA ASN A 244 13.67 -19.61 -42.66
C ASN A 244 14.92 -20.54 -42.63
N SER A 245 16.12 -20.04 -42.90
CA SER A 245 17.38 -20.77 -42.67
C SER A 245 18.03 -20.41 -41.34
N GLU A 246 17.59 -19.32 -40.72
CA GLU A 246 17.97 -18.89 -39.38
C GLU A 246 17.07 -19.49 -38.31
N SER A 247 17.51 -19.31 -37.07
CA SER A 247 16.75 -19.63 -35.87
C SER A 247 16.77 -18.46 -34.89
N ASN A 248 15.77 -18.37 -34.02
CA ASN A 248 15.65 -17.26 -33.07
C ASN A 248 15.38 -17.72 -31.64
N THR A 249 15.84 -16.93 -30.67
CA THR A 249 15.48 -17.10 -29.26
C THR A 249 14.03 -16.73 -29.00
N ALA A 250 13.43 -17.30 -27.95
CA ALA A 250 12.05 -17.06 -27.57
C ALA A 250 11.90 -17.11 -26.02
N PRO A 251 10.72 -16.75 -25.45
CA PRO A 251 10.53 -16.77 -24.00
C PRO A 251 10.97 -18.10 -23.37
N GLY A 252 11.75 -18.02 -22.28
CA GLY A 252 12.37 -19.15 -21.57
C GLY A 252 13.72 -19.64 -22.13
N ASP A 253 14.14 -19.16 -23.30
CA ASP A 253 15.54 -19.30 -23.76
C ASP A 253 16.48 -18.30 -23.06
N SER A 254 15.94 -17.26 -22.41
CA SER A 254 16.65 -16.29 -21.57
C SER A 254 17.69 -16.94 -20.64
N GLY A 255 18.88 -16.36 -20.56
CA GLY A 255 20.04 -16.90 -19.85
C GLY A 255 20.71 -18.10 -20.52
N GLY A 256 20.15 -18.61 -21.61
CA GLY A 256 20.76 -19.62 -22.46
C GLY A 256 21.99 -19.06 -23.20
N PRO A 257 22.91 -19.93 -23.65
CA PRO A 257 24.10 -19.49 -24.38
C PRO A 257 23.87 -19.34 -25.88
N ALA A 258 24.37 -18.26 -26.45
CA ALA A 258 24.87 -18.26 -27.82
C ALA A 258 26.34 -18.68 -27.84
N PHE A 259 26.64 -19.74 -28.57
CA PHE A 259 28.00 -20.26 -28.70
C PHE A 259 28.65 -19.89 -30.03
N VAL A 260 29.95 -19.59 -29.99
CA VAL A 260 30.84 -19.63 -31.16
C VAL A 260 31.69 -20.90 -31.16
N THR A 261 32.14 -21.31 -32.35
CA THR A 261 33.10 -22.43 -32.49
C THR A 261 34.39 -21.95 -33.15
N VAL A 262 35.50 -22.01 -32.42
CA VAL A 262 36.84 -21.63 -32.88
C VAL A 262 37.75 -22.86 -32.84
N ASN A 263 38.41 -23.16 -33.96
CA ASN A 263 39.28 -24.35 -34.12
C ASN A 263 38.63 -25.70 -33.76
N GLY A 264 37.29 -25.78 -33.79
CA GLY A 264 36.51 -26.97 -33.41
C GLY A 264 36.19 -27.08 -31.91
N GLN A 265 36.64 -26.13 -31.10
CA GLN A 265 36.25 -25.95 -29.71
C GLN A 265 35.12 -24.92 -29.60
N ARG A 266 34.20 -25.14 -28.66
CA ARG A 266 33.04 -24.28 -28.42
C ARG A 266 33.29 -23.38 -27.21
N PHE A 267 32.87 -22.12 -27.33
CA PHE A 267 32.96 -21.10 -26.29
C PHE A 267 31.63 -20.38 -26.13
N VAL A 268 31.26 -19.99 -24.91
CA VAL A 268 30.08 -19.13 -24.66
C VAL A 268 30.45 -17.71 -25.10
N ALA A 269 29.79 -17.18 -26.13
CA ALA A 269 30.03 -15.83 -26.63
C ALA A 269 28.92 -14.86 -26.26
N GLY A 270 27.68 -15.35 -26.15
CA GLY A 270 26.52 -14.57 -25.75
C GLY A 270 25.71 -15.26 -24.65
N VAL A 271 24.98 -14.45 -23.88
CA VAL A 271 23.91 -14.89 -22.98
C VAL A 271 22.60 -14.25 -23.42
N THR A 272 21.59 -15.07 -23.72
CA THR A 272 20.31 -14.62 -24.26
C THR A 272 19.57 -13.69 -23.31
N SER A 273 19.31 -12.48 -23.76
CA SER A 273 18.65 -11.43 -22.96
C SER A 273 17.25 -11.12 -23.48
N GLY A 274 17.08 -10.82 -24.78
CA GLY A 274 15.76 -10.44 -25.28
C GLY A 274 15.59 -10.32 -26.79
N GLY A 275 14.41 -9.83 -27.17
CA GLY A 275 14.00 -9.54 -28.53
C GLY A 275 12.78 -8.63 -28.58
N ILE A 276 12.53 -7.98 -29.71
CA ILE A 276 11.53 -6.90 -29.82
C ILE A 276 10.12 -7.43 -30.10
N GLN A 277 9.97 -8.55 -30.82
CA GLN A 277 8.68 -9.15 -31.12
C GLN A 277 8.29 -10.22 -30.09
N GLN A 278 7.19 -9.99 -29.37
CA GLN A 278 6.65 -10.92 -28.38
C GLN A 278 6.41 -12.36 -28.89
N ASN A 279 6.21 -12.55 -30.20
CA ASN A 279 6.00 -13.87 -30.79
C ASN A 279 7.28 -14.55 -31.30
N ALA A 280 8.45 -13.89 -31.28
CA ALA A 280 9.71 -14.39 -31.85
C ALA A 280 9.61 -14.86 -33.33
N GLY A 281 8.71 -14.27 -34.12
CA GLY A 281 8.51 -14.61 -35.53
C GLY A 281 9.52 -13.96 -36.48
N ILE A 282 9.51 -14.35 -37.75
CA ILE A 282 10.40 -13.74 -38.77
C ILE A 282 10.18 -12.23 -38.86
N GLY A 283 11.30 -11.50 -38.87
CA GLY A 283 11.40 -10.05 -38.75
C GLY A 283 11.67 -9.55 -37.33
N ASP A 284 11.87 -10.44 -36.36
CA ASP A 284 12.30 -10.07 -35.01
C ASP A 284 13.76 -9.61 -34.98
N TYR A 285 14.07 -8.72 -34.05
CA TYR A 285 15.43 -8.29 -33.71
C TYR A 285 15.72 -8.81 -32.30
N SER A 286 16.77 -9.61 -32.16
CA SER A 286 17.07 -10.32 -30.92
C SER A 286 18.54 -10.15 -30.55
N PHE A 287 18.82 -10.21 -29.24
CA PHE A 287 20.10 -9.83 -28.68
C PHE A 287 20.52 -10.66 -27.47
N ASP A 288 21.82 -10.94 -27.43
CA ASP A 288 22.55 -11.59 -26.36
C ASP A 288 23.55 -10.59 -25.74
N VAL A 289 23.77 -10.66 -24.43
CA VAL A 289 24.87 -9.94 -23.78
C VAL A 289 26.21 -10.61 -24.16
N ARG A 290 27.16 -9.83 -24.68
CA ARG A 290 28.51 -10.30 -25.04
C ARG A 290 29.23 -10.81 -23.80
N VAL A 291 29.71 -12.05 -23.83
CA VAL A 291 30.44 -12.64 -22.69
C VAL A 291 31.88 -12.15 -22.60
N ASP A 292 32.53 -11.85 -23.72
CA ASP A 292 33.92 -11.37 -23.73
C ASP A 292 34.06 -9.97 -23.08
N ALA A 293 33.03 -9.12 -23.25
CA ALA A 293 32.95 -7.79 -22.66
C ALA A 293 32.85 -7.77 -21.11
N TYR A 294 32.54 -8.91 -20.48
CA TYR A 294 32.48 -9.05 -19.01
C TYR A 294 33.37 -10.18 -18.50
N ALA A 295 34.38 -10.59 -19.27
CA ALA A 295 35.25 -11.71 -18.91
C ALA A 295 35.93 -11.52 -17.55
N ASP A 296 36.32 -10.29 -17.21
CA ASP A 296 36.98 -9.95 -15.94
C ASP A 296 36.02 -9.98 -14.74
N TRP A 297 34.77 -9.56 -14.92
CA TRP A 297 33.73 -9.76 -13.91
C TRP A 297 33.43 -11.25 -13.69
N ILE A 298 33.33 -12.03 -14.78
CA ILE A 298 33.12 -13.48 -14.68
C ILE A 298 34.30 -14.13 -13.94
N ASP A 299 35.54 -13.71 -14.22
CA ASP A 299 36.73 -14.23 -13.54
C ASP A 299 36.79 -13.84 -12.05
N SER A 300 36.43 -12.60 -11.69
CA SER A 300 36.42 -12.17 -10.29
C SER A 300 35.42 -12.98 -9.45
N VAL A 301 34.31 -13.42 -10.07
CA VAL A 301 33.27 -14.23 -9.42
C VAL A 301 33.60 -15.74 -9.40
N VAL A 302 34.13 -16.28 -10.49
CA VAL A 302 34.34 -17.74 -10.67
C VAL A 302 35.73 -18.19 -10.19
N GLY A 303 36.75 -17.34 -10.37
CA GLY A 303 38.15 -17.61 -10.04
C GLY A 303 38.68 -18.90 -10.68
N ASP A 304 39.54 -19.61 -9.94
CA ASP A 304 40.16 -20.89 -10.35
C ASP A 304 39.17 -22.00 -10.76
N ASP A 305 37.86 -21.86 -10.52
CA ASP A 305 36.85 -22.85 -10.92
C ASP A 305 36.38 -22.70 -12.38
N ILE A 306 36.84 -21.67 -13.11
CA ILE A 306 36.43 -21.44 -14.50
C ILE A 306 37.02 -22.50 -15.43
N ALA A 307 36.25 -22.91 -16.44
CA ALA A 307 36.73 -23.80 -17.48
C ALA A 307 37.81 -23.12 -18.34
N ASN A 308 39.06 -23.19 -17.92
CA ASN A 308 40.21 -22.77 -18.70
C ASN A 308 40.64 -23.90 -19.67
N PRO A 309 40.81 -23.65 -20.98
CA PRO A 309 41.40 -24.61 -21.90
C PRO A 309 42.91 -24.80 -21.65
N ASP A 310 43.27 -25.62 -20.65
CA ASP A 310 44.66 -25.99 -20.35
C ASP A 310 45.38 -26.58 -21.60
N PRO A 311 46.38 -25.87 -22.17
CA PRO A 311 47.14 -26.37 -23.30
C PRO A 311 48.32 -27.23 -22.80
N ASN A 312 47.99 -28.47 -22.43
CA ASN A 312 48.86 -29.65 -22.27
C ASN A 312 49.48 -29.91 -20.86
N PRO A 313 49.04 -30.96 -20.14
CA PRO A 313 49.55 -31.29 -18.80
C PRO A 313 50.85 -32.12 -18.85
N THR A 314 51.99 -31.51 -18.53
CA THR A 314 53.23 -32.25 -18.21
C THR A 314 54.00 -31.63 -17.02
N PRO A 315 54.66 -32.44 -16.16
CA PRO A 315 55.32 -31.92 -14.96
C PRO A 315 56.65 -31.21 -15.24
N ASP A 316 56.89 -30.15 -14.49
CA ASP A 316 58.06 -29.28 -14.53
C ASP A 316 59.41 -30.01 -14.20
N PRO A 317 60.48 -29.83 -15.01
CA PRO A 317 61.82 -30.32 -14.71
C PRO A 317 62.78 -29.21 -14.21
N ASP A 318 63.46 -29.48 -13.10
CA ASP A 318 64.46 -28.63 -12.41
C ASP A 318 65.43 -27.81 -13.33
N PRO A 319 65.82 -26.59 -12.91
CA PRO A 319 66.67 -25.71 -13.69
C PRO A 319 68.15 -26.17 -13.75
N GLN A 320 68.75 -26.06 -14.95
CA GLN A 320 70.20 -26.11 -15.14
C GLN A 320 70.70 -24.90 -15.96
N PRO A 321 71.96 -24.46 -15.75
CA PRO A 321 72.37 -23.10 -16.10
C PRO A 321 72.83 -22.92 -17.55
N ASP A 322 72.55 -21.72 -18.09
CA ASP A 322 72.98 -21.30 -19.43
C ASP A 322 74.49 -21.11 -19.58
N PRO A 323 75.05 -21.38 -20.78
CA PRO A 323 76.37 -20.94 -21.21
C PRO A 323 76.33 -19.57 -21.93
N ASP A 324 77.42 -18.79 -21.79
CA ASP A 324 77.52 -17.39 -22.25
C ASP A 324 77.09 -17.11 -23.71
N PRO A 325 76.42 -15.97 -23.98
CA PRO A 325 76.00 -15.57 -25.32
C PRO A 325 77.16 -15.06 -26.20
N GLN A 326 77.03 -15.27 -27.51
CA GLN A 326 77.82 -14.56 -28.52
C GLN A 326 77.21 -13.17 -28.84
N PRO A 327 77.99 -12.21 -29.33
CA PRO A 327 77.52 -10.83 -29.49
C PRO A 327 76.61 -10.65 -30.71
N ASP A 328 75.44 -10.09 -30.46
CA ASP A 328 74.51 -9.57 -31.48
C ASP A 328 74.86 -8.12 -31.89
N PRO A 329 74.23 -7.57 -32.95
CA PRO A 329 74.56 -6.26 -33.51
C PRO A 329 74.29 -5.08 -32.57
N ASP A 330 74.88 -3.93 -32.88
CA ASP A 330 74.69 -2.68 -32.12
C ASP A 330 73.19 -2.39 -31.88
N PRO A 331 72.78 -2.00 -30.65
CA PRO A 331 71.40 -1.66 -30.36
C PRO A 331 70.87 -0.60 -31.31
N GLN A 332 69.61 -0.76 -31.73
CA GLN A 332 68.76 0.41 -31.99
C GLN A 332 68.74 1.28 -30.72
N PRO A 333 68.40 2.58 -30.80
CA PRO A 333 67.97 3.28 -29.60
C PRO A 333 66.90 2.41 -28.93
N ASP A 334 67.06 2.15 -27.64
CA ASP A 334 65.95 1.58 -26.86
C ASP A 334 64.73 2.48 -27.13
N PRO A 335 63.51 1.91 -27.26
CA PRO A 335 62.34 2.74 -27.06
C PRO A 335 62.52 3.47 -25.73
N ASP A 336 62.10 4.73 -25.66
CA ASP A 336 62.05 5.43 -24.38
C ASP A 336 61.33 4.51 -23.36
N PRO A 337 61.76 4.48 -22.08
CA PRO A 337 61.08 3.66 -21.08
C PRO A 337 59.57 3.90 -21.19
N PRO A 338 58.71 2.87 -21.01
CA PRO A 338 57.29 3.13 -20.85
C PRO A 338 57.14 4.25 -19.83
N ALA A 339 56.25 5.19 -20.13
CA ALA A 339 55.92 6.25 -19.21
C ALA A 339 55.55 5.61 -17.87
N VAL A 340 55.96 6.28 -16.80
CA VAL A 340 55.85 5.71 -15.46
C VAL A 340 54.60 6.31 -14.88
N ASP A 341 53.50 5.55 -14.99
CA ASP A 341 52.23 5.67 -14.26
C ASP A 341 52.35 6.73 -13.16
N ASP A 342 51.81 7.91 -13.45
CA ASP A 342 51.83 9.05 -12.53
C ASP A 342 50.73 8.97 -11.47
N HIS A 343 49.65 8.21 -11.74
CA HIS A 343 48.52 7.96 -10.84
C HIS A 343 47.91 6.54 -10.95
N SER A 344 48.10 5.73 -9.91
CA SER A 344 47.54 4.37 -9.78
C SER A 344 46.08 4.20 -10.22
N ASN A 345 45.83 3.22 -11.10
CA ASN A 345 44.49 2.85 -11.59
C ASN A 345 43.58 2.14 -10.57
N ASP A 346 44.08 1.76 -9.39
CA ASP A 346 43.31 1.06 -8.35
C ASP A 346 42.77 2.03 -7.26
N PRO A 347 41.46 2.33 -7.24
CA PRO A 347 40.86 3.20 -6.21
C PRO A 347 40.94 2.62 -4.79
N ASN A 348 41.08 1.31 -4.63
CA ASN A 348 41.03 0.64 -3.32
C ASN A 348 42.40 0.33 -2.70
N ALA A 349 43.51 0.65 -3.38
CA ALA A 349 44.85 0.30 -2.90
C ALA A 349 45.86 1.47 -2.85
N ASN A 350 45.89 2.37 -3.85
CA ASN A 350 46.87 3.47 -3.90
C ASN A 350 46.37 4.73 -4.64
N ALA A 351 45.06 5.05 -4.59
CA ALA A 351 44.53 6.28 -5.16
C ALA A 351 45.28 7.54 -4.68
N THR A 352 45.36 8.56 -5.53
CA THR A 352 46.08 9.80 -5.24
C THR A 352 45.21 10.77 -4.43
N ASP A 353 45.61 11.08 -3.20
CA ASP A 353 44.93 12.02 -2.30
C ASP A 353 44.93 13.46 -2.84
N ILE A 354 43.75 13.99 -3.20
CA ILE A 354 43.54 15.41 -3.51
C ILE A 354 43.06 16.13 -2.24
N ALA A 355 44.02 16.57 -1.42
CA ALA A 355 43.75 17.31 -0.20
C ALA A 355 43.10 18.69 -0.46
N LEU A 356 41.93 18.92 0.15
CA LEU A 356 41.14 20.15 0.00
C LEU A 356 41.59 21.27 0.97
N ASP A 357 41.98 22.45 0.46
CA ASP A 357 42.26 23.66 1.25
C ASP A 357 41.10 24.68 1.11
N ASN A 358 40.30 24.83 2.17
CA ASN A 358 39.05 25.61 2.19
C ASN A 358 38.03 25.16 1.12
N GLY A 359 37.92 23.84 0.90
CA GLY A 359 36.98 23.27 -0.06
C GLY A 359 37.45 23.31 -1.51
N VAL A 360 38.74 23.51 -1.79
CA VAL A 360 39.29 23.43 -3.14
C VAL A 360 40.57 22.59 -3.15
N GLY A 361 40.68 21.66 -4.09
CA GLY A 361 41.86 20.85 -4.37
C GLY A 361 42.08 20.71 -5.88
N GLN A 362 43.26 20.25 -6.30
CA GLN A 362 43.61 20.03 -7.70
C GLN A 362 44.71 18.96 -7.80
N SER A 363 44.66 18.13 -8.84
CA SER A 363 45.81 17.35 -9.32
C SER A 363 45.97 17.50 -10.83
N ASP A 364 47.22 17.61 -11.29
CA ASP A 364 47.62 17.38 -12.68
C ASP A 364 48.07 15.92 -12.84
N GLY A 365 47.77 15.32 -14.00
CA GLY A 365 48.11 13.93 -14.34
C GLY A 365 48.19 13.70 -15.84
N THR A 366 48.59 12.50 -16.25
CA THR A 366 48.82 12.15 -17.66
C THR A 366 48.27 10.76 -17.95
N LEU A 367 47.33 10.64 -18.90
CA LEU A 367 47.00 9.31 -19.44
C LEU A 367 48.09 8.92 -20.43
N GLU A 368 48.85 7.87 -20.13
CA GLU A 368 50.15 7.62 -20.75
C GLU A 368 50.15 6.46 -21.76
N GLU A 369 49.23 5.51 -21.60
CA GLU A 369 48.97 4.44 -22.57
C GLU A 369 47.48 4.26 -22.92
N GLU A 370 47.20 3.39 -23.90
CA GLU A 370 45.80 3.05 -24.25
C GLU A 370 45.17 2.29 -23.07
N PHE A 371 43.92 2.63 -22.71
CA PHE A 371 43.15 2.11 -21.57
C PHE A 371 43.68 2.48 -20.18
N ASP A 372 44.46 3.57 -20.10
CA ASP A 372 44.91 4.13 -18.83
C ASP A 372 43.77 4.84 -18.08
N VAL A 373 43.84 4.81 -16.75
CA VAL A 373 42.76 5.23 -15.83
C VAL A 373 43.37 5.68 -14.52
N ASP A 374 43.15 6.91 -14.09
CA ASP A 374 43.87 7.46 -12.92
C ASP A 374 42.92 7.64 -11.73
N ALA A 375 43.20 6.99 -10.61
CA ALA A 375 42.34 7.03 -9.42
C ALA A 375 42.77 8.10 -8.41
N PHE A 376 41.82 8.94 -8.00
CA PHE A 376 41.98 10.01 -7.03
C PHE A 376 41.10 9.79 -5.79
N GLU A 377 41.65 9.99 -4.60
CA GLU A 377 40.91 9.96 -3.33
C GLU A 377 40.61 11.40 -2.87
N VAL A 378 39.37 11.64 -2.43
CA VAL A 378 38.95 12.89 -1.78
C VAL A 378 38.22 12.55 -0.49
N VAL A 379 38.65 13.14 0.63
CA VAL A 379 37.97 13.00 1.93
C VAL A 379 37.26 14.30 2.28
N VAL A 380 35.94 14.22 2.45
CA VAL A 380 35.09 15.34 2.93
C VAL A 380 34.63 15.06 4.36
N THR A 381 34.65 16.07 5.23
CA THR A 381 34.41 15.89 6.68
C THR A 381 33.03 16.34 7.16
N THR A 382 32.18 16.78 6.25
CA THR A 382 30.78 17.18 6.47
C THR A 382 29.97 16.73 5.25
N SER A 383 28.64 16.82 5.31
CA SER A 383 27.82 16.80 4.10
C SER A 383 28.10 18.05 3.23
N GLY A 384 27.73 17.98 1.96
CA GLY A 384 27.74 19.12 1.03
C GLY A 384 27.88 18.73 -0.44
N THR A 385 27.93 19.73 -1.31
CA THR A 385 28.13 19.50 -2.75
C THR A 385 29.63 19.36 -3.06
N LEU A 386 30.04 18.18 -3.53
CA LEU A 386 31.37 17.86 -4.04
C LEU A 386 31.33 17.88 -5.58
N THR A 387 32.08 18.79 -6.19
CA THR A 387 32.23 18.93 -7.64
C THR A 387 33.63 18.51 -8.09
N PHE A 388 33.70 17.70 -9.13
CA PHE A 388 34.90 17.31 -9.85
C PHE A 388 34.83 17.85 -11.29
N ASP A 389 35.80 18.65 -11.70
CA ASP A 389 35.98 19.15 -13.06
C ASP A 389 37.24 18.52 -13.67
N LEU A 390 37.07 17.63 -14.66
CA LEU A 390 38.17 16.99 -15.38
C LEU A 390 38.36 17.69 -16.74
N THR A 391 39.57 18.19 -17.01
CA THR A 391 39.84 18.98 -18.21
C THR A 391 41.11 18.53 -18.95
N SER A 392 41.00 18.32 -20.26
CA SER A 392 42.14 18.12 -21.17
C SER A 392 42.07 19.07 -22.38
N ASN A 393 43.19 19.18 -23.10
CA ASN A 393 43.23 19.76 -24.45
C ASN A 393 43.62 18.72 -25.52
N ASP A 394 44.05 17.53 -25.09
CA ASP A 394 44.62 16.49 -25.95
C ASP A 394 43.61 15.37 -26.23
N PHE A 395 42.70 15.09 -25.29
CA PHE A 395 41.65 14.08 -25.41
C PHE A 395 40.26 14.57 -24.94
N ASP A 396 39.24 13.75 -25.22
CA ASP A 396 37.85 13.90 -24.78
C ASP A 396 37.70 13.14 -23.46
N THR A 397 37.38 13.82 -22.36
CA THR A 397 37.52 13.24 -21.02
C THR A 397 36.32 12.40 -20.61
N TYR A 398 36.53 11.46 -19.68
CA TYR A 398 35.49 10.68 -19.01
C TYR A 398 35.81 10.62 -17.52
N LEU A 399 34.80 10.87 -16.68
CA LEU A 399 34.94 10.99 -15.24
C LEU A 399 33.89 10.13 -14.55
N SER A 400 34.31 9.18 -13.71
CA SER A 400 33.42 8.35 -12.91
C SER A 400 33.74 8.49 -11.41
N VAL A 401 32.72 8.48 -10.54
CA VAL A 401 32.91 8.69 -9.09
C VAL A 401 32.21 7.61 -8.26
N PHE A 402 32.89 7.18 -7.19
CA PHE A 402 32.53 6.10 -6.29
C PHE A 402 32.59 6.58 -4.82
N ASN A 403 31.84 5.92 -3.92
CA ASN A 403 31.95 6.13 -2.47
C ASN A 403 33.06 5.29 -1.84
N GLY A 404 33.32 5.51 -0.55
CA GLY A 404 34.35 4.81 0.23
C GLY A 404 34.15 3.28 0.38
N ASP A 405 32.97 2.76 0.08
CA ASP A 405 32.68 1.31 0.00
C ASP A 405 32.90 0.73 -1.41
N GLY A 406 33.38 1.55 -2.36
CA GLY A 406 33.60 1.19 -3.75
C GLY A 406 32.32 1.09 -4.58
N GLN A 407 31.21 1.64 -4.10
CA GLN A 407 29.95 1.70 -4.87
C GLN A 407 29.99 2.89 -5.83
N PHE A 408 29.62 2.63 -7.08
CA PHE A 408 29.46 3.67 -8.09
C PHE A 408 28.34 4.65 -7.71
N ILE A 409 28.62 5.96 -7.86
CA ILE A 409 27.67 7.04 -7.58
C ILE A 409 27.10 7.56 -8.90
N ASP A 410 27.95 8.18 -9.73
CA ASP A 410 27.55 8.78 -11.00
C ASP A 410 28.79 9.01 -11.91
N PHE A 411 28.56 9.39 -13.16
CA PHE A 411 29.60 9.68 -14.15
C PHE A 411 29.24 10.88 -15.03
N ASN A 412 30.25 11.48 -15.65
CA ASN A 412 30.03 12.42 -16.74
C ASN A 412 31.14 12.33 -17.81
N ASP A 413 30.77 12.56 -19.07
CA ASP A 413 31.68 12.67 -20.22
C ASP A 413 31.76 14.12 -20.73
N ASP A 414 30.64 14.80 -20.97
CA ASP A 414 30.61 16.18 -21.50
C ASP A 414 30.05 17.25 -20.54
N SER A 415 30.56 18.49 -20.66
CA SER A 415 30.07 19.60 -19.83
C SER A 415 30.21 20.95 -20.52
N ASN A 416 29.25 21.84 -20.24
CA ASN A 416 29.21 23.23 -20.69
C ASN A 416 29.38 23.44 -22.22
N GLY A 417 29.14 22.41 -23.02
CA GLY A 417 29.34 22.41 -24.48
C GLY A 417 30.81 22.22 -24.90
N THR A 418 31.62 21.57 -24.06
CA THR A 418 33.01 21.16 -24.31
C THR A 418 33.20 19.66 -24.04
N LEU A 419 34.29 19.10 -24.57
CA LEU A 419 34.72 17.71 -24.39
C LEU A 419 35.45 17.47 -23.05
N ASN A 420 35.01 18.19 -22.02
CA ASN A 420 35.55 18.15 -20.67
C ASN A 420 34.43 17.77 -19.71
N SER A 421 34.70 16.87 -18.78
CA SER A 421 33.72 16.29 -17.86
C SER A 421 33.61 17.14 -16.60
N SER A 422 32.41 17.20 -16.04
CA SER A 422 32.14 17.94 -14.79
C SER A 422 31.00 17.28 -14.05
N LEU A 423 31.28 16.74 -12.87
CA LEU A 423 30.31 15.99 -12.06
C LEU A 423 30.16 16.65 -10.70
N SER A 424 28.91 16.92 -10.31
CA SER A 424 28.60 17.60 -9.04
C SER A 424 27.62 16.75 -8.25
N LEU A 425 28.04 16.33 -7.06
CA LEU A 425 27.38 15.33 -6.23
C LEU A 425 27.07 15.93 -4.87
N ASP A 426 25.85 15.76 -4.37
CA ASP A 426 25.56 16.02 -2.96
C ASP A 426 25.99 14.77 -2.18
N VAL A 427 26.98 14.95 -1.30
CA VAL A 427 27.71 13.88 -0.62
C VAL A 427 27.64 14.05 0.90
N GLU A 428 27.77 12.94 1.61
CA GLU A 428 27.88 12.90 3.07
C GLU A 428 29.34 13.00 3.51
N ALA A 429 29.57 13.15 4.82
CA ALA A 429 30.92 13.07 5.38
C ALA A 429 31.53 11.68 5.13
N GLY A 430 32.55 11.58 4.26
CA GLY A 430 33.11 10.32 3.82
C GLY A 430 34.31 10.45 2.87
N THR A 431 34.82 9.29 2.46
CA THR A 431 35.81 9.17 1.39
C THR A 431 35.08 8.93 0.06
N TYR A 432 35.56 9.58 -1.00
CA TYR A 432 35.07 9.46 -2.37
C TYR A 432 36.26 9.22 -3.31
N PHE A 433 36.05 8.41 -4.34
CA PHE A 433 37.06 8.10 -5.34
C PHE A 433 36.60 8.55 -6.72
N ALA A 434 37.44 9.31 -7.43
CA ALA A 434 37.19 9.71 -8.81
C ALA A 434 38.19 9.03 -9.74
N LEU A 435 37.73 8.50 -10.87
CA LEU A 435 38.57 7.96 -11.93
C LEU A 435 38.58 8.94 -13.12
N ALA A 436 39.77 9.31 -13.57
CA ALA A 436 39.96 10.10 -14.78
C ALA A 436 40.37 9.21 -15.96
N GLU A 437 39.63 9.31 -17.06
CA GLU A 437 39.73 8.43 -18.22
C GLU A 437 39.60 9.23 -19.53
N ALA A 438 39.98 8.63 -20.66
CA ALA A 438 39.62 9.13 -21.98
C ALA A 438 38.33 8.46 -22.47
N TYR A 439 37.39 9.24 -23.03
CA TYR A 439 36.09 8.74 -23.51
C TYR A 439 36.19 7.65 -24.59
N ASP A 440 37.23 7.69 -25.42
CA ASP A 440 37.51 6.66 -26.43
C ASP A 440 38.39 5.51 -25.91
N PHE A 441 38.82 5.59 -24.65
CA PHE A 441 39.73 4.68 -23.94
C PHE A 441 41.09 4.44 -24.62
N VAL A 442 41.48 5.27 -25.61
CA VAL A 442 42.75 5.08 -26.37
C VAL A 442 43.53 6.37 -26.59
N SER A 443 42.90 7.53 -26.37
CA SER A 443 43.58 8.82 -26.42
C SER A 443 44.39 9.07 -25.14
N THR A 444 45.61 9.56 -25.31
CA THR A 444 46.59 9.84 -24.25
C THR A 444 46.96 11.32 -24.25
N GLY A 445 47.35 11.87 -23.10
CA GLY A 445 47.76 13.26 -22.96
C GLY A 445 47.61 13.84 -21.55
N ASP A 446 47.95 15.11 -21.42
CA ASP A 446 47.93 15.84 -20.15
C ASP A 446 46.48 16.21 -19.76
N TYR A 447 46.12 16.11 -18.48
CA TYR A 447 44.85 16.61 -17.95
C TYR A 447 45.00 17.25 -16.56
N VAL A 448 43.93 17.89 -16.09
CA VAL A 448 43.81 18.42 -14.73
C VAL A 448 42.44 18.04 -14.15
N VAL A 449 42.44 17.50 -12.93
CA VAL A 449 41.26 17.33 -12.08
C VAL A 449 41.24 18.49 -11.08
N ASP A 450 40.27 19.39 -11.23
CA ASP A 450 39.91 20.39 -10.22
C ASP A 450 38.79 19.83 -9.33
N VAL A 451 38.93 19.96 -8.01
CA VAL A 451 37.93 19.50 -7.04
C VAL A 451 37.46 20.68 -6.20
N THR A 452 36.15 20.93 -6.19
CA THR A 452 35.51 21.95 -5.35
C THR A 452 34.48 21.29 -4.43
N PHE A 453 34.75 21.26 -3.13
CA PHE A 453 33.78 20.91 -2.11
C PHE A 453 33.19 22.17 -1.50
N VAL A 454 31.93 22.46 -1.87
CA VAL A 454 31.10 23.35 -1.06
C VAL A 454 30.40 22.47 -0.03
N GLY A 455 31.11 22.20 1.06
CA GLY A 455 30.50 21.66 2.26
C GLY A 455 29.24 22.46 2.58
N ASP A 456 28.17 21.75 2.95
CA ASP A 456 26.90 22.39 3.22
C ASP A 456 27.17 23.57 4.14
N VAL A 457 26.73 24.74 3.69
CA VAL A 457 26.34 25.72 4.68
C VAL A 457 25.17 25.07 5.41
N THR A 458 25.50 24.41 6.53
CA THR A 458 24.62 24.49 7.70
C THR A 458 24.19 25.96 7.71
N PRO A 459 22.90 26.28 7.54
CA PRO A 459 22.47 27.65 7.76
C PRO A 459 23.07 28.06 9.12
N ASP A 460 23.59 29.29 9.21
CA ASP A 460 23.92 29.89 10.51
C ASP A 460 22.68 29.66 11.39
N PRO A 461 22.74 28.73 12.37
CA PRO A 461 21.69 27.75 12.65
C PRO A 461 20.36 28.48 12.75
N ASP A 462 19.49 28.25 11.73
CA ASP A 462 18.50 29.22 11.24
C ASP A 462 17.94 30.08 12.38
N PRO A 463 18.30 31.38 12.42
CA PRO A 463 18.93 32.06 13.55
C PRO A 463 18.26 31.81 14.92
N GLU A 464 18.56 30.65 15.53
CA GLU A 464 17.80 30.01 16.61
C GLU A 464 16.31 30.01 16.28
N PRO A 465 15.75 28.92 15.67
CA PRO A 465 14.49 28.97 14.91
C PRO A 465 13.46 29.72 15.74
N GLU A 466 13.00 30.89 15.26
CA GLU A 466 12.36 31.92 16.11
C GLU A 466 11.33 31.20 16.99
N PRO A 467 11.60 31.03 18.31
CA PRO A 467 11.21 29.82 19.04
C PRO A 467 9.72 29.63 18.92
N GLU A 468 9.29 28.51 18.30
CA GLU A 468 7.91 28.27 17.83
C GLU A 468 6.91 28.96 18.77
N PRO A 469 6.31 30.09 18.31
CA PRO A 469 6.08 31.30 19.10
C PRO A 469 5.33 31.05 20.40
N ALA A 470 6.11 30.85 21.47
CA ALA A 470 5.81 29.96 22.59
C ALA A 470 4.31 29.80 22.85
N GLU A 471 3.72 28.71 22.37
CA GLU A 471 2.27 28.55 22.47
C GLU A 471 1.88 27.98 23.84
N VAL A 472 0.94 28.64 24.51
CA VAL A 472 0.28 28.09 25.71
C VAL A 472 -1.07 27.56 25.27
N VAL A 473 -1.27 26.27 25.47
CA VAL A 473 -2.56 25.62 25.27
C VAL A 473 -3.28 25.59 26.61
N ASN A 474 -4.48 26.16 26.65
CA ASN A 474 -5.34 26.12 27.83
C ASN A 474 -6.68 25.50 27.46
N TYR A 475 -7.16 24.58 28.29
CA TYR A 475 -8.48 23.97 28.14
C TYR A 475 -9.44 24.61 29.14
N PHE A 476 -10.67 24.92 28.73
CA PHE A 476 -11.71 25.36 29.66
C PHE A 476 -13.13 24.99 29.23
N SER A 477 -14.03 24.92 30.22
CA SER A 477 -15.48 24.81 30.03
C SER A 477 -16.17 26.10 30.48
N THR A 478 -17.42 26.34 30.07
CA THR A 478 -18.14 27.59 30.40
C THR A 478 -19.56 27.35 30.92
N HIS A 479 -19.98 28.09 31.95
CA HIS A 479 -21.32 28.00 32.55
C HIS A 479 -22.52 28.25 31.60
N ARG A 480 -22.30 28.61 30.33
CA ARG A 480 -23.39 28.83 29.37
C ARG A 480 -22.94 28.81 27.91
N ASN A 481 -23.87 28.39 27.06
CA ASN A 481 -23.75 28.49 25.61
C ASN A 481 -23.50 29.94 25.13
N GLY A 482 -22.74 30.04 24.04
CA GLY A 482 -22.40 31.31 23.42
C GLY A 482 -21.53 31.12 22.16
N GLY A 483 -20.53 31.97 22.04
CA GLY A 483 -19.45 31.82 21.10
C GLY A 483 -18.22 32.57 21.59
N VAL A 484 -17.05 32.01 21.32
CA VAL A 484 -15.74 32.66 21.46
C VAL A 484 -15.27 33.09 20.07
N THR A 485 -14.25 33.93 19.98
CA THR A 485 -13.83 34.51 18.71
C THR A 485 -12.31 34.57 18.66
N SER A 486 -11.72 33.79 17.76
CA SER A 486 -10.30 33.78 17.47
C SER A 486 -9.85 35.14 16.91
N THR A 487 -8.55 35.45 17.00
CA THR A 487 -7.98 36.75 16.60
C THR A 487 -8.19 37.07 15.12
N ASP A 488 -8.23 36.06 14.24
CA ASP A 488 -8.59 36.15 12.82
C ASP A 488 -10.05 36.60 12.56
N GLY A 489 -10.90 36.56 13.58
CA GLY A 489 -12.34 36.86 13.54
C GLY A 489 -13.25 35.63 13.37
N THR A 490 -12.71 34.41 13.36
CA THR A 490 -13.48 33.16 13.34
C THR A 490 -14.25 32.99 14.65
N VAL A 491 -15.54 32.63 14.55
CA VAL A 491 -16.43 32.52 15.72
C VAL A 491 -16.79 31.06 15.97
N LEU A 492 -16.10 30.43 16.92
CA LEU A 492 -16.50 29.12 17.44
C LEU A 492 -17.79 29.25 18.25
N ARG A 493 -18.76 28.37 18.00
CA ARG A 493 -19.98 28.27 18.81
C ARG A 493 -19.76 27.25 19.90
N ILE A 494 -20.08 27.64 21.13
CA ILE A 494 -19.84 26.80 22.31
C ILE A 494 -21.13 26.58 23.09
N GLN A 495 -21.18 25.45 23.76
CA GLN A 495 -22.18 25.05 24.74
C GLN A 495 -21.46 24.83 26.08
N ARG A 496 -22.24 24.62 27.13
CA ARG A 496 -21.73 24.33 28.49
C ARG A 496 -21.44 22.85 28.74
N SER A 497 -21.68 22.03 27.71
CA SER A 497 -21.36 20.61 27.62
C SER A 497 -20.00 20.38 26.97
N ASP A 498 -19.27 21.44 26.64
CA ASP A 498 -18.15 21.39 25.71
C ASP A 498 -16.86 21.79 26.43
N VAL A 499 -15.75 21.11 26.11
CA VAL A 499 -14.40 21.53 26.50
C VAL A 499 -13.77 22.24 25.32
N ILE A 500 -13.34 23.47 25.56
CA ILE A 500 -12.82 24.40 24.57
C ILE A 500 -11.31 24.46 24.76
N GLN A 501 -10.57 24.25 23.67
CA GLN A 501 -9.14 24.52 23.65
C GLN A 501 -8.93 25.96 23.18
N ALA A 502 -8.09 26.69 23.90
CA ALA A 502 -7.56 27.97 23.48
C ALA A 502 -6.03 27.86 23.35
N THR A 503 -5.55 27.91 22.12
CA THR A 503 -4.13 28.02 21.81
C THR A 503 -3.80 29.50 21.75
N GLN A 504 -2.92 29.96 22.63
CA GLN A 504 -2.42 31.34 22.65
C GLN A 504 -0.94 31.37 22.31
N ASN A 505 -0.63 32.09 21.24
CA ASN A 505 0.70 32.41 20.79
C ASN A 505 1.27 33.55 21.66
N LEU A 506 2.26 33.28 22.52
CA LEU A 506 2.71 34.26 23.51
C LEU A 506 3.45 35.47 22.91
N ASP A 507 4.10 35.31 21.75
CA ASP A 507 4.88 36.39 21.12
C ASP A 507 4.00 37.40 20.35
N THR A 508 2.95 36.93 19.68
CA THR A 508 2.03 37.78 18.93
C THR A 508 0.79 38.20 19.74
N GLY A 509 0.44 37.43 20.78
CA GLY A 509 -0.84 37.52 21.47
C GLY A 509 -2.03 37.04 20.63
N GLU A 510 -1.78 36.32 19.53
CA GLU A 510 -2.83 35.67 18.73
C GLU A 510 -3.44 34.49 19.50
N VAL A 511 -4.77 34.35 19.42
CA VAL A 511 -5.52 33.32 20.14
C VAL A 511 -6.45 32.63 19.16
N ASN A 512 -6.39 31.30 19.13
CA ASN A 512 -7.30 30.46 18.36
C ASN A 512 -8.11 29.55 19.29
N PHE A 513 -9.41 29.43 19.04
CA PHE A 513 -10.33 28.58 19.80
C PHE A 513 -10.84 27.40 18.95
N SER A 514 -10.65 26.19 19.46
CA SER A 514 -11.21 24.94 18.92
C SER A 514 -12.04 24.21 19.98
N LEU A 515 -12.80 23.19 19.57
CA LEU A 515 -13.40 22.23 20.49
C LEU A 515 -12.42 21.09 20.70
N TYR A 516 -12.06 20.83 21.96
CA TYR A 516 -11.40 19.58 22.35
C TYR A 516 -12.44 18.47 22.51
N PHE A 517 -13.60 18.80 23.08
CA PHE A 517 -14.72 17.88 23.26
C PHE A 517 -16.06 18.58 23.00
N ASP A 518 -16.82 18.13 21.99
CA ASP A 518 -18.23 18.50 21.80
C ASP A 518 -19.13 17.51 22.55
N GLY A 519 -19.64 17.91 23.72
CA GLY A 519 -20.52 17.05 24.49
C GLY A 519 -21.85 16.77 23.80
N SER A 520 -22.31 17.64 22.90
CA SER A 520 -23.59 17.47 22.22
C SER A 520 -23.55 16.46 21.07
N GLU A 521 -22.37 16.16 20.55
CA GLU A 521 -22.12 15.01 19.68
C GLU A 521 -21.94 13.73 20.53
N ASN A 522 -21.26 13.84 21.67
CA ASN A 522 -20.97 12.73 22.60
C ASN A 522 -22.06 12.48 23.65
N GLY A 523 -23.33 12.67 23.29
CA GLY A 523 -24.49 12.24 24.08
C GLY A 523 -24.94 13.16 25.23
N LEU A 524 -24.16 14.15 25.65
CA LEU A 524 -24.60 15.15 26.62
C LEU A 524 -25.71 16.03 26.03
N SER A 525 -26.71 16.34 26.85
CA SER A 525 -27.77 17.24 26.44
C SER A 525 -27.36 18.69 26.63
N ARG A 526 -28.02 19.60 25.91
CA ARG A 526 -27.90 21.07 26.12
C ARG A 526 -28.32 21.57 27.52
N ARG A 527 -28.67 20.66 28.44
CA ARG A 527 -28.98 20.92 29.84
C ARG A 527 -27.85 20.62 30.79
N ASP A 528 -26.96 19.72 30.39
CA ASP A 528 -25.82 19.30 31.17
C ASP A 528 -24.76 20.40 31.08
N ASP A 529 -23.96 20.49 32.13
CA ASP A 529 -23.22 21.68 32.53
C ASP A 529 -21.97 21.13 33.20
N ILE A 530 -20.85 21.11 32.47
CA ILE A 530 -19.56 20.65 33.01
C ILE A 530 -19.19 21.63 34.12
N ASP A 531 -18.99 21.10 35.33
CA ASP A 531 -18.66 21.86 36.54
C ASP A 531 -17.22 21.64 36.99
N ALA A 532 -16.56 20.61 36.46
CA ALA A 532 -15.12 20.42 36.46
C ALA A 532 -14.78 19.41 35.35
N PHE A 533 -13.56 19.44 34.83
CA PHE A 533 -13.01 18.36 34.01
C PHE A 533 -11.49 18.26 34.19
N ALA A 534 -10.94 17.12 33.84
CA ALA A 534 -9.52 16.94 33.55
C ALA A 534 -9.37 16.03 32.33
N ILE A 535 -8.33 16.28 31.53
CA ILE A 535 -7.84 15.47 30.42
C ILE A 535 -6.70 14.62 31.00
N LEU A 536 -6.78 13.32 30.78
CA LEU A 536 -5.80 12.33 31.20
C LEU A 536 -4.70 12.14 30.14
N ASP A 537 -3.59 11.52 30.52
CA ASP A 537 -2.45 11.25 29.61
C ASP A 537 -2.83 10.36 28.42
N ASP A 538 -3.86 9.51 28.57
CA ASP A 538 -4.44 8.69 27.50
C ASP A 538 -5.43 9.46 26.60
N GLY A 539 -5.55 10.78 26.75
CA GLY A 539 -6.44 11.66 25.98
C GLY A 539 -7.90 11.66 26.45
N ASP A 540 -8.27 10.75 27.36
CA ASP A 540 -9.62 10.66 27.90
C ASP A 540 -9.98 11.87 28.76
N VAL A 541 -11.28 12.19 28.82
CA VAL A 541 -11.77 13.33 29.58
C VAL A 541 -12.65 12.86 30.73
N ILE A 542 -12.21 13.15 31.96
CA ILE A 542 -13.02 12.98 33.16
C ILE A 542 -13.78 14.27 33.46
N MET A 543 -15.06 14.18 33.81
CA MET A 543 -15.95 15.34 33.99
C MET A 543 -16.88 15.16 35.19
N SER A 544 -17.05 16.22 35.98
CA SER A 544 -18.17 16.38 36.91
C SER A 544 -19.25 17.30 36.31
N PHE A 545 -20.47 17.19 36.84
CA PHE A 545 -21.62 17.94 36.33
C PHE A 545 -22.33 18.70 37.43
N ARG A 546 -22.70 19.96 37.14
CA ARG A 546 -23.34 20.90 38.11
C ARG A 546 -24.63 20.39 38.72
N ARG A 547 -25.18 19.33 38.12
CA ARG A 547 -26.37 18.59 38.50
C ARG A 547 -26.22 17.16 38.01
N ALA A 548 -26.89 16.27 38.74
CA ALA A 548 -27.09 14.89 38.30
C ALA A 548 -27.52 14.82 36.82
N THR A 549 -26.76 14.05 36.05
CA THR A 549 -26.81 13.91 34.59
C THR A 549 -26.98 12.43 34.26
N GLU A 550 -27.67 12.13 33.15
CA GLU A 550 -27.84 10.76 32.66
C GLU A 550 -27.33 10.70 31.21
N VAL A 551 -26.24 9.94 31.00
CA VAL A 551 -25.61 9.75 29.69
C VAL A 551 -25.32 8.25 29.50
N ASP A 552 -25.67 7.71 28.33
CA ASP A 552 -25.62 6.28 27.99
C ASP A 552 -26.20 5.29 29.03
N GLY A 553 -27.16 5.78 29.83
CA GLY A 553 -27.83 5.01 30.88
C GLY A 553 -27.07 4.96 32.21
N ILE A 554 -25.91 5.61 32.29
CA ILE A 554 -25.20 5.90 33.53
C ILE A 554 -25.84 7.14 34.16
N LEU A 555 -26.27 7.02 35.42
CA LEU A 555 -26.84 8.12 36.19
C LEU A 555 -25.78 8.64 37.16
N ALA A 556 -25.11 9.73 36.79
CA ALA A 556 -24.23 10.46 37.68
C ALA A 556 -25.03 11.39 38.60
N GLY A 557 -24.61 11.47 39.86
CA GLY A 557 -24.90 12.57 40.77
C GLY A 557 -24.20 13.86 40.35
N ALA A 558 -24.19 14.85 41.25
CA ALA A 558 -23.38 16.06 41.10
C ALA A 558 -22.04 15.92 41.87
N GLU A 559 -22.05 15.01 42.84
CA GLU A 559 -20.89 14.54 43.59
C GLU A 559 -20.00 13.53 42.82
N ASP A 560 -20.41 13.10 41.62
CA ASP A 560 -19.76 12.01 40.86
C ASP A 560 -19.00 12.53 39.63
N VAL A 561 -18.03 11.74 39.15
CA VAL A 561 -17.19 12.02 37.97
C VAL A 561 -17.36 10.88 36.97
N LEU A 562 -17.65 11.21 35.71
CA LEU A 562 -17.65 10.26 34.60
C LEU A 562 -16.37 10.38 33.78
N ARG A 563 -15.88 9.27 33.21
CA ARG A 563 -14.83 9.25 32.18
C ARG A 563 -15.50 9.04 30.82
N PHE A 564 -15.15 9.90 29.87
CA PHE A 564 -15.41 9.68 28.45
C PHE A 564 -14.14 9.11 27.82
N ASP A 565 -14.27 7.91 27.27
CA ASP A 565 -13.26 7.16 26.55
C ASP A 565 -13.22 7.62 25.09
N ALA A 566 -12.11 8.26 24.69
CA ALA A 566 -11.98 8.95 23.42
C ALA A 566 -12.00 7.97 22.23
N ASP A 567 -11.22 6.90 22.32
CA ASP A 567 -11.07 5.88 21.28
C ASP A 567 -12.38 5.12 21.00
N THR A 568 -13.09 4.71 22.05
CA THR A 568 -14.34 3.96 21.93
C THR A 568 -15.58 4.86 21.90
N SER A 569 -15.41 6.16 22.13
CA SER A 569 -16.47 7.16 22.30
C SER A 569 -17.54 6.72 23.31
N SER A 570 -17.10 6.21 24.47
CA SER A 570 -17.98 5.59 25.46
C SER A 570 -17.87 6.18 26.87
N TRP A 571 -18.97 6.14 27.62
CA TRP A 571 -19.03 6.69 28.98
C TRP A 571 -18.86 5.60 30.04
N SER A 572 -18.14 5.93 31.11
CA SER A 572 -18.03 5.08 32.32
C SER A 572 -18.04 5.93 33.60
N MET A 573 -18.37 5.32 34.74
CA MET A 573 -18.17 5.95 36.05
C MET A 573 -16.67 5.95 36.36
N PHE A 574 -16.12 7.11 36.75
CA PHE A 574 -14.72 7.25 37.17
C PHE A 574 -14.62 7.35 38.70
N VAL A 575 -15.40 8.24 39.31
CA VAL A 575 -15.51 8.40 40.76
C VAL A 575 -16.99 8.47 41.15
N ASP A 576 -17.44 7.48 41.94
CA ASP A 576 -18.68 7.60 42.71
C ASP A 576 -18.37 8.37 44.01
N GLY A 577 -18.80 9.63 44.07
CA GLY A 577 -18.62 10.49 45.24
C GLY A 577 -19.64 10.22 46.36
N SER A 578 -20.71 9.46 46.06
CA SER A 578 -21.65 8.99 47.08
C SER A 578 -21.00 7.97 48.01
N ASP A 579 -20.18 7.06 47.49
CA ASP A 579 -19.41 6.08 48.27
C ASP A 579 -18.29 6.73 49.10
N LEU A 580 -17.67 7.79 48.59
CA LEU A 580 -16.73 8.63 49.34
C LEU A 580 -17.42 9.47 50.44
N GLY A 581 -18.75 9.56 50.43
CA GLY A 581 -19.54 10.28 51.42
C GLY A 581 -19.58 11.79 51.23
N LEU A 582 -19.25 12.30 50.03
CA LEU A 582 -19.42 13.70 49.64
C LEU A 582 -20.90 14.08 49.66
N GLY A 583 -21.70 13.30 48.95
CA GLY A 583 -23.13 13.46 48.79
C GLY A 583 -23.53 14.85 48.26
N ARG A 584 -24.83 15.17 48.40
CA ARG A 584 -25.47 16.41 47.91
C ARG A 584 -24.92 17.77 48.37
N SER A 585 -23.81 17.78 49.10
CA SER A 585 -23.09 18.99 49.52
C SER A 585 -21.63 19.02 49.06
N GLY A 586 -21.09 17.93 48.53
CA GLY A 586 -19.77 17.87 47.90
C GLY A 586 -19.89 17.64 46.41
N ASN A 587 -20.57 18.57 45.72
CA ASN A 587 -20.49 18.70 44.27
C ASN A 587 -19.02 18.99 43.92
N ILE A 588 -18.43 18.20 43.02
CA ILE A 588 -17.05 18.41 42.58
C ILE A 588 -17.05 19.51 41.52
N ASP A 589 -16.32 20.59 41.76
CA ASP A 589 -16.26 21.79 40.89
C ASP A 589 -14.82 22.25 40.58
N GLY A 590 -13.88 21.34 40.76
CA GLY A 590 -12.50 21.44 40.32
C GLY A 590 -11.91 20.04 40.48
N ILE A 591 -11.19 19.56 39.47
CA ILE A 591 -10.59 18.24 39.46
C ILE A 591 -9.32 18.25 38.62
N SER A 592 -8.29 17.58 39.10
CA SER A 592 -7.07 17.27 38.34
C SER A 592 -6.52 15.94 38.87
N VAL A 593 -5.65 15.29 38.11
CA VAL A 593 -5.04 13.99 38.43
C VAL A 593 -3.52 14.18 38.39
N LEU A 594 -2.85 13.82 39.47
CA LEU A 594 -1.39 13.92 39.58
C LEU A 594 -0.73 12.70 38.93
N ASP A 595 0.54 12.82 38.52
CA ASP A 595 1.38 11.79 37.90
C ASP A 595 1.42 10.45 38.70
N ASP A 596 1.19 10.50 40.02
CA ASP A 596 1.14 9.31 40.88
C ASP A 596 -0.25 8.62 40.96
N GLY A 597 -1.22 9.12 40.18
CA GLY A 597 -2.61 8.68 40.15
C GLY A 597 -3.49 9.28 41.24
N THR A 598 -2.98 10.18 42.09
CA THR A 598 -3.79 10.87 43.11
C THR A 598 -4.77 11.83 42.45
N ILE A 599 -6.07 11.68 42.74
CA ILE A 599 -7.10 12.61 42.26
C ILE A 599 -7.21 13.78 43.25
N VAL A 600 -6.98 15.01 42.78
CA VAL A 600 -7.17 16.24 43.56
C VAL A 600 -8.44 16.96 43.12
N PHE A 601 -9.22 17.49 44.08
CA PHE A 601 -10.52 18.10 43.77
C PHE A 601 -10.96 19.17 44.78
N SER A 602 -11.77 20.14 44.32
CA SER A 602 -12.50 21.10 45.16
C SER A 602 -13.98 20.71 45.30
N THR A 603 -14.73 21.44 46.13
CA THR A 603 -16.19 21.29 46.21
C THR A 603 -16.90 22.61 46.48
N THR A 604 -18.09 22.80 45.87
CA THR A 604 -18.95 24.02 45.90
C THR A 604 -19.54 24.37 47.27
N GLY A 605 -19.03 23.76 48.33
CA GLY A 605 -19.49 23.98 49.68
C GLY A 605 -18.86 23.02 50.68
N ASN A 606 -18.28 23.60 51.72
CA ASN A 606 -17.78 22.94 52.93
C ASN A 606 -18.32 21.51 53.26
N VAL A 607 -17.60 20.47 52.82
CA VAL A 607 -17.91 19.07 53.13
C VAL A 607 -17.48 18.64 54.54
N ARG A 608 -18.05 17.52 55.02
CA ARG A 608 -17.71 16.91 56.32
C ARG A 608 -17.44 15.42 56.21
N LEU A 609 -16.21 15.09 55.83
CA LEU A 609 -15.75 13.72 55.66
C LEU A 609 -15.09 13.21 56.95
N ASN A 610 -15.47 12.02 57.40
CA ASN A 610 -14.93 11.35 58.60
C ASN A 610 -14.86 12.21 59.89
N GLY A 611 -15.73 13.23 60.00
CA GLY A 611 -15.81 14.15 61.14
C GLY A 611 -14.93 15.39 61.03
N THR A 612 -13.94 15.39 60.14
CA THR A 612 -13.22 16.59 59.69
C THR A 612 -14.18 17.50 58.92
N ARG A 613 -13.93 18.80 58.91
CA ARG A 613 -14.65 19.76 58.06
C ARG A 613 -13.63 20.37 57.11
N TYR A 614 -13.83 20.14 55.83
CA TYR A 614 -13.16 20.86 54.78
C TYR A 614 -14.04 22.04 54.35
N ARG A 615 -13.45 22.99 53.66
CA ARG A 615 -14.14 24.19 53.18
C ARG A 615 -14.33 24.18 51.67
N ASP A 616 -15.10 25.14 51.20
CA ASP A 616 -15.25 25.50 49.79
C ASP A 616 -13.88 25.89 49.21
N GLU A 617 -13.09 26.65 49.98
CA GLU A 617 -11.73 27.05 49.59
C GLU A 617 -10.61 26.00 49.82
N ASP A 618 -10.94 24.74 50.14
CA ASP A 618 -9.94 23.66 50.37
C ASP A 618 -9.84 22.71 49.17
N ILE A 619 -8.63 22.37 48.73
CA ILE A 619 -8.40 21.29 47.76
C ILE A 619 -8.13 19.99 48.53
N LEU A 620 -8.79 18.91 48.12
CA LEU A 620 -8.73 17.60 48.74
C LEU A 620 -8.01 16.62 47.82
N ALA A 621 -7.24 15.70 48.39
CA ALA A 621 -6.58 14.61 47.68
C ALA A 621 -7.25 13.27 48.03
N LEU A 622 -7.65 12.52 47.01
CA LEU A 622 -8.13 11.13 47.10
C LEU A 622 -7.01 10.18 46.68
N ASP A 623 -6.42 9.51 47.67
CA ASP A 623 -5.61 8.31 47.49
C ASP A 623 -6.59 7.14 47.26
N ALA A 624 -6.82 6.79 46.00
CA ALA A 624 -7.84 5.83 45.58
C ALA A 624 -7.34 4.37 45.67
N THR A 625 -8.10 3.54 46.38
CA THR A 625 -7.90 2.08 46.44
C THR A 625 -8.80 1.30 45.47
N SER A 626 -9.87 1.94 44.99
CA SER A 626 -10.70 1.52 43.86
C SER A 626 -11.41 2.74 43.26
N LEU A 627 -11.65 2.69 41.94
CA LEU A 627 -12.40 3.68 41.15
C LEU A 627 -13.62 3.02 40.50
N GLY A 628 -14.51 3.81 39.90
CA GLY A 628 -15.74 3.35 39.25
C GLY A 628 -16.94 3.22 40.20
N GLU A 629 -17.88 2.32 39.90
CA GLU A 629 -19.14 2.17 40.66
C GLU A 629 -18.96 1.79 42.15
N ASP A 630 -17.81 1.21 42.53
CA ASP A 630 -17.45 0.87 43.92
C ASP A 630 -16.20 1.71 44.33
N THR A 631 -16.29 3.04 44.28
CA THR A 631 -15.14 3.92 44.56
C THR A 631 -14.77 3.94 46.05
N ALA A 632 -13.51 3.67 46.38
CA ALA A 632 -13.03 3.70 47.76
C ALA A 632 -11.60 4.23 47.86
N GLY A 633 -11.32 5.07 48.85
CA GLY A 633 -9.98 5.61 49.09
C GLY A 633 -9.87 6.41 50.38
N THR A 634 -8.75 7.09 50.57
CA THR A 634 -8.51 7.99 51.71
C THR A 634 -8.50 9.44 51.25
N ILE A 635 -9.45 10.24 51.75
CA ILE A 635 -9.48 11.68 51.47
C ILE A 635 -8.72 12.47 52.53
N THR A 636 -7.71 13.22 52.08
CA THR A 636 -6.92 14.14 52.87
C THR A 636 -7.06 15.57 52.33
N LYS A 637 -6.54 16.57 53.06
CA LYS A 637 -6.40 17.92 52.52
C LYS A 637 -5.09 17.99 51.74
N TYR A 638 -5.18 18.37 50.46
CA TYR A 638 -4.03 18.70 49.63
C TYR A 638 -3.57 20.13 49.93
N PHE A 639 -4.50 21.09 49.91
CA PHE A 639 -4.22 22.52 50.10
C PHE A 639 -5.27 23.21 50.98
N ASP A 640 -4.84 24.17 51.82
CA ASP A 640 -5.70 25.00 52.68
C ASP A 640 -5.79 26.42 52.12
N GLY A 641 -6.78 26.71 51.27
CA GLY A 641 -6.95 28.06 50.74
C GLY A 641 -7.25 29.08 51.83
N SER A 642 -7.83 28.65 52.95
CA SER A 642 -8.21 29.55 54.04
C SER A 642 -7.01 30.10 54.82
N ASP A 643 -5.90 29.37 54.85
CA ASP A 643 -4.61 29.84 55.39
C ASP A 643 -3.79 30.63 54.34
N ASN A 644 -4.12 30.53 53.04
CA ASN A 644 -3.43 31.16 51.90
C ASN A 644 -4.21 32.32 51.23
N GLY A 645 -5.19 32.91 51.93
CA GLY A 645 -5.84 34.15 51.53
C GLY A 645 -7.20 34.02 50.82
N LEU A 646 -7.60 32.83 50.38
CA LEU A 646 -8.94 32.48 49.87
C LEU A 646 -9.97 32.40 51.01
N GLY A 647 -10.01 33.42 51.88
CA GLY A 647 -10.65 33.37 53.20
C GLY A 647 -11.88 34.27 53.38
N ALA A 648 -12.29 35.03 52.35
CA ALA A 648 -13.56 35.74 52.37
C ALA A 648 -14.68 34.87 51.77
N ARG A 649 -15.94 35.29 51.95
CA ARG A 649 -17.13 34.46 51.69
C ARG A 649 -17.52 34.40 50.21
N THR A 650 -16.52 34.52 49.33
CA THR A 650 -16.67 34.85 47.92
C THR A 650 -15.70 34.10 47.02
N GLU A 651 -14.57 33.63 47.56
CA GLU A 651 -13.56 32.88 46.83
C GLU A 651 -13.84 31.36 46.90
N ASP A 652 -14.95 30.93 46.31
CA ASP A 652 -15.30 29.51 46.08
C ASP A 652 -14.52 29.03 44.85
N VAL A 653 -13.71 27.97 44.97
CA VAL A 653 -12.82 27.50 43.90
C VAL A 653 -13.63 26.68 42.88
N ASP A 654 -13.64 27.14 41.62
CA ASP A 654 -14.55 26.67 40.53
C ASP A 654 -13.75 26.11 39.33
N ALA A 655 -12.44 25.95 39.50
CA ALA A 655 -11.54 25.13 38.69
C ALA A 655 -10.24 24.90 39.49
N VAL A 656 -9.64 23.71 39.35
CA VAL A 656 -8.36 23.34 39.96
C VAL A 656 -7.55 22.59 38.93
N ASP A 657 -6.31 23.00 38.73
CA ASP A 657 -5.29 22.21 38.07
C ASP A 657 -3.96 22.27 38.83
N VAL A 658 -3.12 21.24 38.69
CA VAL A 658 -1.87 21.08 39.43
C VAL A 658 -0.79 20.56 38.49
N ALA A 659 0.20 21.41 38.19
CA ALA A 659 1.35 20.97 37.39
C ALA A 659 2.25 20.00 38.17
N ALA A 660 3.06 19.23 37.44
CA ALA A 660 4.02 18.26 37.98
C ALA A 660 5.05 18.88 38.97
N ASP A 661 5.28 20.20 38.93
CA ASP A 661 6.12 20.92 39.88
C ASP A 661 5.41 21.29 41.20
N GLY A 662 4.10 21.04 41.31
CA GLY A 662 3.25 21.37 42.45
C GLY A 662 2.61 22.76 42.41
N THR A 663 2.74 23.50 41.31
CA THR A 663 2.05 24.78 41.09
C THR A 663 0.55 24.58 40.97
N LEU A 664 -0.24 25.33 41.76
CA LEU A 664 -1.70 25.31 41.72
C LEU A 664 -2.25 26.36 40.77
N PHE A 665 -3.06 25.98 39.79
CA PHE A 665 -3.85 26.89 38.96
C PHE A 665 -5.31 26.86 39.41
N LEU A 666 -5.87 28.03 39.70
CA LEU A 666 -7.17 28.16 40.35
C LEU A 666 -8.04 29.22 39.67
N SER A 667 -9.33 28.90 39.52
CA SER A 667 -10.41 29.85 39.22
C SER A 667 -11.29 29.99 40.46
N THR A 668 -12.05 31.10 40.58
CA THR A 668 -13.10 31.20 41.60
C THR A 668 -14.40 31.75 41.03
N GLN A 669 -15.53 31.41 41.64
CA GLN A 669 -16.88 31.82 41.18
C GLN A 669 -17.12 33.34 41.14
N ARG A 670 -16.24 34.16 41.71
CA ARG A 670 -16.41 35.61 41.89
C ARG A 670 -15.07 36.33 41.83
N GLN A 671 -15.10 37.63 42.11
CA GLN A 671 -13.89 38.41 42.32
C GLN A 671 -13.12 37.89 43.54
N PHE A 672 -11.84 37.57 43.35
CA PHE A 672 -10.90 37.15 44.40
C PHE A 672 -9.84 38.23 44.66
N VAL A 673 -9.18 38.18 45.83
CA VAL A 673 -8.02 39.03 46.13
C VAL A 673 -6.98 38.25 46.94
N ILE A 674 -5.83 37.96 46.35
CA ILE A 674 -4.74 37.15 46.94
C ILE A 674 -3.42 37.90 46.75
N ASP A 675 -2.68 38.12 47.83
CA ASP A 675 -1.50 39.00 47.95
C ASP A 675 -1.49 40.31 47.12
N GLY A 676 -2.66 40.89 46.88
CA GLY A 676 -2.81 42.14 46.11
C GLY A 676 -3.07 41.96 44.62
N LEU A 677 -3.00 40.73 44.09
CA LEU A 677 -3.67 40.33 42.85
C LEU A 677 -5.19 40.41 43.05
N SER A 678 -5.94 40.78 42.02
CA SER A 678 -7.41 40.91 42.07
C SER A 678 -8.02 40.56 40.71
N GLY A 679 -8.47 39.32 40.53
CA GLY A 679 -9.21 38.87 39.35
C GLY A 679 -10.71 38.75 39.57
N ASP A 680 -11.44 38.61 38.48
CA ASP A 680 -12.87 38.29 38.39
C ASP A 680 -13.06 36.78 38.09
N ARG A 681 -14.33 36.34 38.05
CA ARG A 681 -14.73 34.91 37.88
C ARG A 681 -14.39 34.21 36.54
N PHE A 682 -13.69 34.93 35.67
CA PHE A 682 -13.32 34.47 34.32
C PHE A 682 -11.80 34.48 34.13
N ASP A 683 -11.05 34.74 35.21
CA ASP A 683 -9.60 34.71 35.24
C ASP A 683 -9.12 33.45 35.96
N VAL A 684 -7.97 32.94 35.55
CA VAL A 684 -7.23 31.87 36.26
C VAL A 684 -5.95 32.47 36.80
N PHE A 685 -5.62 32.15 38.05
CA PHE A 685 -4.36 32.54 38.68
C PHE A 685 -3.58 31.30 39.12
N GLN A 686 -2.26 31.39 39.02
CA GLN A 686 -1.35 30.44 39.65
C GLN A 686 -1.01 30.88 41.08
N LEU A 687 -0.77 29.92 41.95
CA LEU A 687 -0.30 30.10 43.31
C LEU A 687 0.88 29.16 43.58
N ASP A 688 2.04 29.74 43.89
CA ASP A 688 3.19 29.01 44.42
C ASP A 688 2.90 28.63 45.88
N THR A 689 2.91 27.32 46.17
CA THR A 689 2.56 26.79 47.49
C THR A 689 3.69 26.85 48.52
N GLU A 690 4.94 27.11 48.10
CA GLU A 690 6.08 27.33 49.00
C GLU A 690 6.25 28.80 49.38
N SER A 691 6.09 29.73 48.42
CA SER A 691 6.26 31.17 48.65
C SER A 691 4.97 31.89 49.05
N GLY A 692 3.82 31.44 48.53
CA GLY A 692 2.52 32.11 48.66
C GLY A 692 2.29 33.25 47.66
N ASP A 693 3.20 33.44 46.69
CA ASP A 693 3.07 34.44 45.64
C ASP A 693 2.01 34.01 44.59
N ALA A 694 1.20 34.95 44.11
CA ALA A 694 0.11 34.70 43.14
C ALA A 694 0.20 35.62 41.91
N SER A 695 -0.05 35.06 40.72
CA SER A 695 -0.10 35.81 39.45
C SER A 695 -1.17 35.27 38.50
N PHE A 696 -1.64 36.09 37.54
CA PHE A 696 -2.55 35.61 36.51
C PHE A 696 -1.85 34.65 35.55
N THR A 697 -2.58 33.61 35.14
CA THR A 697 -2.23 32.66 34.08
C THR A 697 -3.15 32.87 32.86
N LEU A 698 -4.41 33.22 33.10
CA LEU A 698 -5.38 33.56 32.06
C LEU A 698 -6.18 34.80 32.50
N ASP A 699 -6.09 35.90 31.76
CA ASP A 699 -6.94 37.09 31.91
C ASP A 699 -8.14 36.96 30.97
N GLY A 700 -9.32 36.71 31.52
CA GLY A 700 -10.53 36.53 30.73
C GLY A 700 -11.15 37.85 30.26
N GLU A 701 -10.68 39.02 30.70
CA GLU A 701 -11.01 40.29 30.05
C GLU A 701 -10.24 40.43 28.72
N GLU A 702 -8.96 40.08 28.72
CA GLU A 702 -8.10 40.09 27.53
C GLU A 702 -8.57 39.10 26.45
N LEU A 703 -8.93 37.87 26.83
CA LEU A 703 -9.50 36.85 25.92
C LEU A 703 -10.98 37.09 25.52
N GLY A 704 -11.58 38.23 25.90
CA GLY A 704 -12.99 38.55 25.63
C GLY A 704 -14.00 37.70 26.40
N LEU A 705 -13.53 36.83 27.30
CA LEU A 705 -14.30 35.93 28.16
C LEU A 705 -15.02 36.63 29.32
N THR A 706 -14.94 37.96 29.47
CA THR A 706 -15.71 38.83 30.43
C THR A 706 -17.17 38.41 30.67
N ARG A 707 -17.75 37.80 29.64
CA ARG A 707 -19.12 37.29 29.57
C ARG A 707 -19.30 35.99 30.34
N TYR A 708 -18.33 35.07 30.34
CA TYR A 708 -18.43 33.71 30.85
C TYR A 708 -18.09 33.60 32.35
N ASN A 709 -17.79 32.39 32.78
CA ASN A 709 -17.31 31.89 34.08
C ASN A 709 -16.58 30.62 33.68
N ILE A 710 -15.35 30.43 34.16
CA ILE A 710 -14.57 29.22 33.88
C ILE A 710 -14.96 28.21 34.94
N ASN A 711 -15.63 27.13 34.52
CA ASN A 711 -16.12 26.03 35.37
C ASN A 711 -15.14 24.84 35.40
N GLY A 712 -13.94 25.00 34.86
CA GLY A 712 -13.04 23.90 34.60
C GLY A 712 -11.92 24.44 33.76
N PHE A 713 -10.70 24.11 34.15
CA PHE A 713 -9.48 24.61 33.55
C PHE A 713 -8.40 23.55 33.72
N GLN A 714 -7.62 23.34 32.68
CA GLN A 714 -6.36 22.62 32.73
C GLN A 714 -5.35 23.37 31.87
N SER A 715 -4.15 23.55 32.39
CA SER A 715 -3.03 24.07 31.61
C SER A 715 -2.42 22.92 30.82
N GLY A 716 -2.36 23.04 29.50
CA GLY A 716 -1.57 22.16 28.65
C GLY A 716 -0.07 22.47 28.70
N GLY A 717 0.37 23.33 29.62
CA GLY A 717 1.72 23.87 29.70
C GLY A 717 2.03 24.91 28.62
N THR A 718 3.28 25.39 28.62
CA THR A 718 3.90 25.95 27.42
C THR A 718 4.37 24.81 26.55
N VAL A 719 3.91 24.76 25.29
CA VAL A 719 4.52 23.93 24.26
C VAL A 719 5.83 24.58 23.85
N VAL A 720 6.88 24.31 24.63
CA VAL A 720 8.25 24.50 24.20
C VAL A 720 8.71 23.14 23.69
N ASP A 721 8.83 22.98 22.38
CA ASP A 721 9.54 21.82 21.82
C ASP A 721 10.95 21.80 22.44
N PRO A 722 11.34 20.75 23.19
CA PRO A 722 12.64 20.74 23.85
C PRO A 722 13.75 20.69 22.81
N THR A 723 14.45 21.81 22.65
CA THR A 723 15.68 21.91 21.86
C THR A 723 16.56 20.67 22.08
N PRO A 724 16.98 19.95 21.02
CA PRO A 724 17.57 18.62 21.16
C PRO A 724 18.84 18.66 22.01
N GLU A 725 18.80 18.04 23.19
CA GLU A 725 20.00 17.77 23.97
C GLU A 725 20.87 16.72 23.25
N PRO A 726 22.21 16.80 23.36
CA PRO A 726 23.11 15.91 22.62
C PRO A 726 23.04 14.47 23.15
N GLU A 727 22.91 13.51 22.23
CA GLU A 727 22.63 12.10 22.55
C GLU A 727 23.60 11.42 23.54
N PRO A 728 23.09 10.64 24.51
CA PRO A 728 23.87 9.74 25.33
C PRO A 728 23.91 8.28 24.80
N ASP A 729 25.11 7.69 24.87
CA ASP A 729 25.53 6.33 24.47
C ASP A 729 24.58 5.16 24.89
N PRO A 730 24.39 4.08 24.10
CA PRO A 730 23.35 3.07 24.30
C PRO A 730 23.75 1.84 25.15
N ASP A 731 22.86 1.40 26.04
CA ASP A 731 22.73 0.02 26.57
C ASP A 731 21.30 -0.12 27.22
N PRO A 732 20.72 -1.31 27.49
CA PRO A 732 19.47 -1.65 26.82
C PRO A 732 18.33 -2.19 27.72
N ASP A 733 17.22 -2.55 27.06
CA ASP A 733 16.03 -3.26 27.53
C ASP A 733 15.00 -2.42 28.34
N PRO A 734 13.68 -2.71 28.22
CA PRO A 734 12.65 -1.67 28.16
C PRO A 734 11.57 -1.80 29.25
N ASP A 735 10.66 -0.84 29.29
CA ASP A 735 9.27 -1.05 29.72
C ASP A 735 8.33 -0.32 28.71
N PRO A 736 7.09 -0.78 28.49
CA PRO A 736 6.30 -0.41 27.33
C PRO A 736 5.37 0.79 27.58
N ASP A 737 5.25 1.66 26.58
CA ASP A 737 4.19 2.66 26.47
C ASP A 737 2.94 2.07 25.75
N PRO A 738 1.73 2.64 25.96
CA PRO A 738 0.49 2.15 25.36
C PRO A 738 0.26 2.68 23.92
N ASP A 739 -0.30 1.80 23.09
CA ASP A 739 -0.73 1.92 21.67
C ASP A 739 0.01 2.95 20.76
N PRO A 740 0.78 2.50 19.75
CA PRO A 740 1.52 3.42 18.90
C PRO A 740 0.57 4.25 18.04
N GLN A 741 0.78 5.57 18.04
CA GLN A 741 0.38 6.38 16.88
C GLN A 741 0.92 5.71 15.62
N SER A 742 0.10 5.65 14.57
CA SER A 742 0.53 5.08 13.31
C SER A 742 1.83 5.73 12.86
N GLN A 743 2.84 4.91 12.63
CA GLN A 743 4.12 5.40 12.15
C GLN A 743 4.07 5.72 10.64
N TYR A 744 2.95 5.45 9.96
CA TYR A 744 2.81 5.59 8.51
C TYR A 744 2.25 6.97 8.10
N GLN A 745 3.07 7.81 7.46
CA GLN A 745 2.73 9.20 7.11
C GLN A 745 2.58 9.45 5.60
N ILE A 746 1.39 9.91 5.19
CA ILE A 746 1.12 10.31 3.80
C ILE A 746 1.23 11.83 3.64
N GLU A 747 2.32 12.31 3.07
CA GLU A 747 2.51 13.72 2.73
C GLU A 747 1.81 14.07 1.40
N VAL A 748 0.88 15.02 1.43
CA VAL A 748 0.13 15.46 0.23
C VAL A 748 0.66 16.79 -0.28
N ARG A 749 1.27 16.79 -1.47
CA ARG A 749 1.84 17.97 -2.12
C ARG A 749 0.93 18.52 -3.21
N TYR A 750 0.54 19.78 -3.09
CA TYR A 750 -0.37 20.42 -4.04
C TYR A 750 0.39 21.25 -5.08
N ASN A 751 0.60 20.68 -6.27
CA ASN A 751 1.39 21.31 -7.33
C ASN A 751 0.63 22.39 -8.12
N ASP A 752 -0.63 22.66 -7.79
CA ASP A 752 -1.39 23.79 -8.32
C ASP A 752 -2.28 24.52 -7.29
N ASN A 753 -2.73 25.71 -7.70
CA ASN A 753 -3.65 26.56 -6.94
C ASN A 753 -5.12 26.38 -7.39
N ASN A 754 -5.47 25.28 -8.08
CA ASN A 754 -6.81 25.06 -8.63
C ASN A 754 -7.77 24.43 -7.61
N LEU A 755 -7.26 23.74 -6.59
CA LEU A 755 -8.05 23.16 -5.49
C LEU A 755 -8.45 24.20 -4.43
N SER A 756 -9.70 24.14 -3.97
CA SER A 756 -10.22 24.93 -2.85
C SER A 756 -9.67 24.44 -1.50
N THR A 757 -9.75 25.27 -0.44
CA THR A 757 -9.36 24.85 0.93
C THR A 757 -10.15 23.64 1.42
N ALA A 758 -11.46 23.58 1.11
CA ALA A 758 -12.31 22.44 1.49
C ALA A 758 -11.97 21.17 0.68
N GLN A 759 -11.49 21.32 -0.55
CA GLN A 759 -11.04 20.21 -1.38
C GLN A 759 -9.69 19.67 -0.90
N ARG A 760 -8.75 20.54 -0.47
CA ARG A 760 -7.48 20.13 0.17
C ARG A 760 -7.72 19.36 1.46
N ALA A 761 -8.57 19.89 2.34
CA ALA A 761 -8.99 19.18 3.56
C ALA A 761 -9.59 17.78 3.31
N ALA A 762 -10.18 17.53 2.13
CA ALA A 762 -10.68 16.20 1.75
C ALA A 762 -9.55 15.19 1.40
N PHE A 763 -8.38 15.67 0.95
CA PHE A 763 -7.18 14.84 0.80
C PHE A 763 -6.54 14.56 2.15
N ASP A 764 -6.45 15.55 3.03
CA ASP A 764 -5.87 15.40 4.37
C ASP A 764 -6.68 14.35 5.19
N LEU A 765 -8.02 14.37 5.07
CA LEU A 765 -8.91 13.34 5.64
C LEU A 765 -8.71 11.95 5.04
N ALA A 766 -8.40 11.84 3.74
CA ALA A 766 -8.14 10.57 3.08
C ALA A 766 -6.77 9.98 3.45
N ALA A 767 -5.76 10.85 3.60
CA ALA A 767 -4.42 10.50 4.08
C ALA A 767 -4.51 9.94 5.52
N ALA A 768 -5.15 10.67 6.43
CA ALA A 768 -5.39 10.21 7.80
C ALA A 768 -6.15 8.86 7.84
N ARG A 769 -7.15 8.67 6.97
CA ARG A 769 -7.92 7.41 6.91
C ARG A 769 -7.09 6.20 6.46
N TRP A 770 -6.09 6.39 5.60
CA TRP A 770 -5.16 5.31 5.23
C TRP A 770 -4.08 5.09 6.30
N SER A 771 -3.60 6.14 6.95
CA SER A 771 -2.68 6.05 8.10
C SER A 771 -3.31 5.41 9.34
N GLU A 772 -4.63 5.44 9.50
CA GLU A 772 -5.33 4.64 10.54
C GLU A 772 -5.27 3.12 10.26
N ILE A 773 -5.16 2.74 8.97
CA ILE A 773 -5.23 1.36 8.49
C ILE A 773 -3.85 0.75 8.31
N ILE A 774 -2.87 1.51 7.82
CA ILE A 774 -1.46 1.14 7.73
C ILE A 774 -0.78 1.75 8.94
N VAL A 775 -0.21 0.93 9.83
CA VAL A 775 0.27 1.39 11.15
C VAL A 775 1.76 1.22 11.40
N GLY A 776 2.44 0.45 10.55
CA GLY A 776 3.89 0.29 10.62
C GLY A 776 4.61 1.13 9.59
N ASP A 777 5.67 1.77 10.06
CA ASP A 777 6.72 2.47 9.32
C ASP A 777 7.25 1.68 8.12
N VAL A 778 7.59 2.39 7.05
CA VAL A 778 8.15 1.85 5.80
C VAL A 778 9.39 2.66 5.36
N PRO A 779 10.58 2.04 5.27
CA PRO A 779 11.88 2.74 5.31
C PRO A 779 12.02 4.02 4.48
N ASP A 780 12.49 5.08 5.12
CA ASP A 780 12.77 6.38 4.53
C ASP A 780 13.70 6.28 3.31
N GLY A 781 13.63 7.28 2.43
CA GLY A 781 14.62 7.44 1.38
C GLY A 781 14.38 8.62 0.44
N THR A 782 15.36 8.90 -0.40
CA THR A 782 15.29 9.99 -1.38
C THR A 782 14.89 9.47 -2.76
N PHE A 783 13.71 9.86 -3.24
CA PHE A 783 13.11 9.38 -4.49
C PHE A 783 12.96 10.51 -5.51
N GLY A 784 13.96 10.65 -6.38
CA GLY A 784 14.00 11.70 -7.41
C GLY A 784 14.21 13.09 -6.82
N GLY A 785 15.21 13.24 -5.94
CA GLY A 785 15.56 14.51 -5.27
C GLY A 785 14.58 14.96 -4.19
N VAL A 786 13.70 14.06 -3.74
CA VAL A 786 12.70 14.30 -2.69
C VAL A 786 12.92 13.29 -1.58
N PHE A 787 13.21 13.74 -0.36
CA PHE A 787 13.12 12.90 0.83
C PHE A 787 11.66 12.47 1.05
N VAL A 788 11.48 11.20 1.38
CA VAL A 788 10.21 10.53 1.67
C VAL A 788 10.42 9.76 2.96
N ASP A 789 9.56 10.01 3.95
CA ASP A 789 9.35 9.16 5.12
C ASP A 789 8.62 7.88 4.66
N ASP A 790 7.28 7.85 4.66
CA ASP A 790 6.50 6.75 4.07
C ASP A 790 5.97 7.00 2.65
N LEU A 791 5.20 8.06 2.40
CA LEU A 791 4.59 8.25 1.08
C LEU A 791 4.33 9.72 0.75
N VAL A 792 4.98 10.22 -0.31
CA VAL A 792 4.72 11.55 -0.86
C VAL A 792 3.81 11.46 -2.08
N ILE A 793 2.67 12.14 -2.07
CA ILE A 793 1.70 12.15 -3.18
C ILE A 793 1.55 13.54 -3.77
N ASP A 794 1.90 13.66 -5.05
CA ASP A 794 1.77 14.87 -5.84
C ASP A 794 0.34 14.99 -6.43
N VAL A 795 -0.39 16.06 -6.08
CA VAL A 795 -1.79 16.27 -6.46
C VAL A 795 -1.96 17.43 -7.44
N THR A 796 -2.75 17.21 -8.49
CA THR A 796 -3.18 18.25 -9.45
C THR A 796 -4.66 18.12 -9.83
N ALA A 797 -5.24 19.21 -10.37
CA ALA A 797 -6.63 19.23 -10.83
C ALA A 797 -6.75 19.68 -12.30
N PRO A 798 -6.30 18.86 -13.27
CA PRO A 798 -6.46 19.16 -14.70
C PRO A 798 -7.93 19.10 -15.14
N ASN A 799 -8.19 19.39 -16.41
CA ASN A 799 -9.45 19.01 -17.06
C ASN A 799 -9.17 17.77 -17.92
N ILE A 800 -9.78 16.64 -17.58
CA ILE A 800 -9.44 15.31 -18.12
C ILE A 800 -10.34 15.01 -19.32
N ASP A 801 -11.64 14.86 -19.09
CA ASP A 801 -12.65 14.68 -20.15
C ASP A 801 -13.96 15.45 -19.96
N GLY A 802 -14.13 16.12 -18.82
CA GLY A 802 -15.31 16.91 -18.47
C GLY A 802 -16.39 16.11 -17.75
N SER A 803 -17.42 16.79 -17.24
CA SER A 803 -18.26 16.24 -16.18
C SER A 803 -18.90 14.88 -16.47
N GLY A 804 -18.67 13.92 -15.56
CA GLY A 804 -19.26 12.58 -15.53
C GLY A 804 -18.51 11.51 -16.32
N GLY A 805 -17.23 11.75 -16.64
CA GLY A 805 -16.31 10.80 -17.25
C GLY A 805 -15.34 10.20 -16.23
N ILE A 806 -14.07 10.59 -16.31
CA ILE A 806 -13.02 10.22 -15.35
C ILE A 806 -13.10 11.18 -14.14
N LEU A 807 -13.44 10.66 -12.96
CA LEU A 807 -13.54 11.46 -11.74
C LEU A 807 -12.16 11.82 -11.17
N GLY A 808 -11.26 10.84 -11.17
CA GLY A 808 -9.85 10.96 -10.87
C GLY A 808 -9.06 9.84 -11.56
N GLN A 809 -7.74 9.95 -11.51
CA GLN A 809 -6.82 8.87 -11.84
C GLN A 809 -5.56 8.99 -10.97
N ALA A 810 -5.02 7.87 -10.52
CA ALA A 810 -3.90 7.85 -9.60
C ALA A 810 -3.00 6.62 -9.76
N GLY A 811 -1.78 6.74 -9.24
CA GLY A 811 -0.87 5.61 -9.14
C GLY A 811 0.52 5.97 -8.60
N PRO A 812 1.32 4.96 -8.27
CA PRO A 812 2.70 5.12 -7.82
C PRO A 812 3.61 5.61 -8.95
N THR A 813 4.58 6.44 -8.60
CA THR A 813 5.61 7.01 -9.48
C THR A 813 7.03 6.63 -9.06
N ALA A 814 7.22 6.20 -7.81
CA ALA A 814 8.46 5.60 -7.32
C ALA A 814 8.16 4.51 -6.28
N PHE A 815 9.01 3.49 -6.21
CA PHE A 815 8.87 2.33 -5.33
C PHE A 815 10.13 2.12 -4.50
N ARG A 816 9.96 1.60 -3.27
CA ARG A 816 11.06 1.15 -2.43
C ARG A 816 11.69 -0.12 -2.99
N ASN A 817 13.02 -0.13 -2.98
CA ASN A 817 13.80 -1.26 -3.46
C ASN A 817 13.60 -2.48 -2.53
N GLY A 818 13.42 -3.67 -3.11
CA GLY A 818 13.23 -4.92 -2.37
C GLY A 818 11.81 -5.22 -1.87
N SER A 819 10.93 -4.22 -1.72
CA SER A 819 9.53 -4.45 -1.27
C SER A 819 8.46 -4.08 -2.31
N LEU A 820 8.78 -3.25 -3.31
CA LEU A 820 7.83 -2.62 -4.23
C LEU A 820 6.75 -1.76 -3.54
N LEU A 821 6.88 -1.44 -2.24
CA LEU A 821 5.99 -0.51 -1.56
C LEU A 821 6.19 0.90 -2.15
N PRO A 822 5.13 1.59 -2.59
CA PRO A 822 5.22 2.94 -3.14
C PRO A 822 5.84 3.93 -2.16
N ALA A 823 6.80 4.72 -2.65
CA ALA A 823 7.40 5.86 -1.92
C ALA A 823 6.89 7.20 -2.46
N ARG A 824 6.55 7.25 -3.76
CA ARG A 824 5.91 8.42 -4.37
C ARG A 824 4.76 8.01 -5.27
N GLY A 825 3.79 8.90 -5.42
CA GLY A 825 2.75 8.78 -6.43
C GLY A 825 2.19 10.11 -6.91
N ILE A 826 1.24 10.01 -7.82
CA ILE A 826 0.51 11.15 -8.37
C ILE A 826 -1.00 10.88 -8.30
N MET A 827 -1.77 11.93 -8.06
CA MET A 827 -3.23 11.93 -8.20
C MET A 827 -3.69 13.12 -9.06
N GLU A 828 -4.50 12.85 -10.07
CA GLU A 828 -5.07 13.86 -10.96
C GLU A 828 -6.60 13.78 -10.93
N PHE A 829 -7.28 14.86 -10.55
CA PHE A 829 -8.75 14.93 -10.47
C PHE A 829 -9.34 15.81 -11.58
N ASP A 830 -10.46 15.42 -12.20
CA ASP A 830 -11.10 16.32 -13.17
C ASP A 830 -11.75 17.51 -12.45
N SER A 831 -11.15 18.67 -12.65
CA SER A 831 -11.66 19.98 -12.22
C SER A 831 -13.11 20.27 -12.64
N ALA A 832 -13.65 19.58 -13.64
CA ALA A 832 -15.05 19.66 -14.05
C ALA A 832 -16.03 18.89 -13.16
N ASP A 833 -15.56 17.97 -12.31
CA ASP A 833 -16.40 17.14 -11.42
C ASP A 833 -16.17 17.41 -9.93
N LEU A 834 -15.02 17.96 -9.52
CA LEU A 834 -14.71 18.28 -8.12
C LEU A 834 -15.84 19.00 -7.38
N ALA A 835 -16.41 20.06 -7.96
CA ALA A 835 -17.47 20.84 -7.33
C ALA A 835 -18.81 20.08 -7.20
N SER A 836 -19.08 19.10 -8.06
CA SER A 836 -20.25 18.21 -7.95
C SER A 836 -20.02 17.07 -6.96
N LEU A 837 -18.80 16.53 -6.87
CA LEU A 837 -18.42 15.52 -5.87
C LEU A 837 -18.44 16.11 -4.45
N GLU A 838 -17.91 17.32 -4.29
CA GLU A 838 -17.97 18.09 -3.03
C GLU A 838 -19.43 18.36 -2.62
N ALA A 839 -20.26 18.88 -3.54
CA ALA A 839 -21.67 19.15 -3.26
C ALA A 839 -22.53 17.89 -3.05
N ALA A 840 -22.07 16.72 -3.51
CA ALA A 840 -22.70 15.42 -3.29
C ALA A 840 -22.19 14.69 -2.03
N ASN A 841 -21.19 15.23 -1.33
CA ASN A 841 -20.50 14.60 -0.20
C ASN A 841 -19.82 13.27 -0.56
N ASN A 842 -19.34 13.15 -1.79
CA ASN A 842 -18.66 11.96 -2.32
C ASN A 842 -17.15 12.19 -2.60
N LEU A 843 -16.66 13.42 -2.43
CA LEU A 843 -15.28 13.77 -2.77
C LEU A 843 -14.25 12.96 -1.96
N VAL A 844 -14.48 12.79 -0.65
CA VAL A 844 -13.59 12.00 0.21
C VAL A 844 -13.54 10.53 -0.24
N ASP A 845 -14.69 9.90 -0.51
CA ASP A 845 -14.73 8.50 -0.99
C ASP A 845 -13.92 8.30 -2.29
N VAL A 846 -14.00 9.25 -3.24
CA VAL A 846 -13.19 9.17 -4.47
C VAL A 846 -11.70 9.39 -4.17
N ILE A 847 -11.34 10.32 -3.26
CA ILE A 847 -9.93 10.52 -2.90
C ILE A 847 -9.35 9.30 -2.17
N VAL A 848 -10.10 8.70 -1.24
CA VAL A 848 -9.70 7.46 -0.56
C VAL A 848 -9.46 6.34 -1.57
N HIS A 849 -10.33 6.20 -2.59
CA HIS A 849 -10.19 5.23 -3.67
C HIS A 849 -8.92 5.47 -4.52
N GLU A 850 -8.73 6.68 -5.04
CA GLU A 850 -7.56 7.02 -5.87
C GLU A 850 -6.23 6.91 -5.08
N MET A 851 -6.24 7.33 -3.80
CA MET A 851 -5.07 7.20 -2.92
C MET A 851 -4.70 5.74 -2.66
N ALA A 852 -5.66 4.82 -2.62
CA ALA A 852 -5.41 3.38 -2.52
C ALA A 852 -4.60 2.84 -3.71
N HIS A 853 -4.87 3.35 -4.92
CA HIS A 853 -4.08 3.02 -6.11
C HIS A 853 -2.65 3.55 -6.02
N VAL A 854 -2.42 4.72 -5.40
CA VAL A 854 -1.07 5.20 -5.08
C VAL A 854 -0.36 4.28 -4.09
N ILE A 855 -1.05 3.85 -3.03
CA ILE A 855 -0.53 2.95 -1.98
C ILE A 855 -0.20 1.54 -2.52
N GLY A 856 -0.75 1.14 -3.67
CA GLY A 856 -0.41 -0.12 -4.33
C GLY A 856 -1.59 -1.05 -4.59
N ILE A 857 -2.78 -0.74 -4.06
CA ILE A 857 -3.97 -1.56 -4.25
C ILE A 857 -4.34 -1.54 -5.74
N GLY A 858 -4.35 -2.71 -6.38
CA GLY A 858 -4.65 -2.83 -7.81
C GLY A 858 -3.51 -2.46 -8.77
N THR A 859 -2.56 -1.64 -8.34
CA THR A 859 -1.46 -1.12 -9.18
C THR A 859 -0.20 -1.97 -9.14
N ILE A 860 0.13 -2.60 -8.00
CA ILE A 860 1.28 -3.53 -7.86
C ILE A 860 0.86 -4.99 -7.60
N TRP A 861 -0.44 -5.28 -7.60
CA TRP A 861 -0.96 -6.64 -7.39
C TRP A 861 -0.40 -7.68 -8.38
N ASP A 862 -0.26 -7.31 -9.66
CA ASP A 862 0.31 -8.20 -10.69
C ASP A 862 1.83 -8.35 -10.50
N SER A 863 2.53 -7.25 -10.21
CA SER A 863 3.98 -7.21 -9.91
C SER A 863 4.37 -8.06 -8.71
N LEU A 864 3.48 -8.20 -7.71
CA LEU A 864 3.65 -9.06 -6.54
C LEU A 864 3.12 -10.49 -6.74
N GLY A 865 2.59 -10.83 -7.93
CA GLY A 865 2.01 -12.15 -8.22
C GLY A 865 0.72 -12.45 -7.45
N LEU A 866 0.07 -11.43 -6.89
CA LEU A 866 -1.15 -11.54 -6.07
C LEU A 866 -2.41 -11.70 -6.94
N VAL A 867 -2.30 -11.58 -8.27
CA VAL A 867 -3.40 -11.71 -9.23
C VAL A 867 -3.11 -12.79 -10.28
N GLN A 868 -4.17 -13.50 -10.71
CA GLN A 868 -4.12 -14.52 -11.75
C GLN A 868 -5.22 -14.27 -12.79
N ASP A 869 -4.84 -13.94 -14.02
CA ASP A 869 -5.75 -13.71 -15.15
C ASP A 869 -5.96 -14.98 -15.99
N PHE A 870 -7.19 -15.49 -16.02
CA PHE A 870 -7.62 -16.63 -16.85
C PHE A 870 -8.39 -16.18 -18.10
N GLY A 871 -8.24 -14.92 -18.51
CA GLY A 871 -8.92 -14.25 -19.61
C GLY A 871 -10.38 -13.90 -19.31
N SER A 872 -11.18 -14.90 -18.91
CA SER A 872 -12.61 -14.74 -18.59
C SER A 872 -12.91 -14.54 -17.10
N SER A 873 -11.89 -14.59 -16.25
CA SER A 873 -11.97 -14.40 -14.79
C SER A 873 -10.59 -13.98 -14.29
N ILE A 874 -10.54 -12.96 -13.43
CA ILE A 874 -9.32 -12.54 -12.74
C ILE A 874 -9.51 -12.82 -11.26
N ASN A 875 -8.51 -13.42 -10.64
CA ASN A 875 -8.56 -13.94 -9.28
C ASN A 875 -7.42 -13.35 -8.45
N TYR A 876 -7.72 -12.64 -7.36
CA TYR A 876 -6.72 -12.24 -6.37
C TYR A 876 -6.47 -13.41 -5.41
N VAL A 877 -5.21 -13.76 -5.17
CA VAL A 877 -4.81 -14.98 -4.45
C VAL A 877 -4.02 -14.74 -3.16
N GLY A 878 -3.86 -13.47 -2.75
CA GLY A 878 -3.27 -13.12 -1.45
C GLY A 878 -4.01 -13.78 -0.29
N ALA A 879 -3.25 -14.32 0.67
CA ALA A 879 -3.78 -15.22 1.69
C ALA A 879 -4.66 -14.50 2.72
N ASN A 880 -4.35 -13.24 3.00
CA ASN A 880 -5.02 -12.42 4.01
C ASN A 880 -6.35 -11.88 3.49
N ALA A 881 -6.38 -11.29 2.28
CA ALA A 881 -7.64 -10.87 1.65
C ALA A 881 -8.58 -12.07 1.42
N VAL A 882 -8.05 -13.23 0.99
CA VAL A 882 -8.84 -14.45 0.79
C VAL A 882 -9.41 -14.99 2.12
N ARG A 883 -8.69 -14.87 3.24
CA ARG A 883 -9.20 -15.21 4.57
C ARG A 883 -10.40 -14.36 4.94
N GLU A 884 -10.30 -13.03 4.81
CA GLU A 884 -11.38 -12.11 5.19
C GLU A 884 -12.58 -12.24 4.24
N TYR A 885 -12.36 -12.42 2.92
CA TYR A 885 -13.43 -12.69 1.95
C TYR A 885 -14.20 -13.97 2.29
N ASN A 886 -13.49 -15.06 2.61
CA ASN A 886 -14.11 -16.31 3.05
C ASN A 886 -14.94 -16.14 4.34
N SER A 887 -14.45 -15.32 5.29
CA SER A 887 -15.17 -14.96 6.51
C SER A 887 -16.48 -14.20 6.21
N ILE A 888 -16.39 -13.11 5.44
CA ILE A 888 -17.50 -12.18 5.16
C ILE A 888 -18.59 -12.82 4.27
N PHE A 889 -18.19 -13.58 3.25
CA PHE A 889 -19.13 -14.25 2.34
C PHE A 889 -19.51 -15.66 2.79
N ALA A 890 -18.97 -16.15 3.91
CA ALA A 890 -19.13 -17.52 4.42
C ALA A 890 -18.81 -18.61 3.37
N THR A 891 -17.66 -18.46 2.68
CA THR A 891 -17.19 -19.39 1.64
C THR A 891 -15.86 -20.04 2.02
N THR A 892 -15.35 -20.92 1.14
CA THR A 892 -14.05 -21.61 1.30
C THR A 892 -13.29 -21.60 -0.04
N GLY A 893 -13.31 -20.45 -0.73
CA GLY A 893 -12.56 -20.23 -1.96
C GLY A 893 -11.08 -19.97 -1.70
N ASN A 894 -10.28 -20.05 -2.75
CA ASN A 894 -8.85 -19.75 -2.71
C ASN A 894 -8.51 -18.41 -3.39
N PHE A 895 -9.51 -17.56 -3.64
CA PHE A 895 -9.35 -16.29 -4.33
C PHE A 895 -10.49 -15.30 -3.99
N VAL A 896 -10.21 -14.00 -4.15
CA VAL A 896 -11.21 -12.92 -4.21
C VAL A 896 -11.44 -12.58 -5.70
N PRO A 897 -12.69 -12.44 -6.17
CA PRO A 897 -12.95 -12.06 -7.56
C PRO A 897 -12.54 -10.62 -7.88
N VAL A 898 -11.71 -10.46 -8.92
CA VAL A 898 -11.22 -9.18 -9.44
C VAL A 898 -12.00 -8.79 -10.70
N GLU A 899 -12.15 -7.49 -10.97
CA GLU A 899 -12.97 -7.01 -12.07
C GLU A 899 -12.40 -7.39 -13.44
N THR A 900 -13.29 -7.87 -14.31
CA THR A 900 -12.96 -8.47 -15.63
C THR A 900 -13.38 -7.57 -16.79
N GLY A 901 -14.31 -6.65 -16.56
CA GLY A 901 -14.77 -5.62 -17.49
C GLY A 901 -14.10 -4.26 -17.24
N GLY A 902 -14.63 -3.24 -17.93
CA GLY A 902 -14.02 -1.90 -17.96
C GLY A 902 -12.83 -1.79 -18.91
N GLY A 903 -12.20 -0.62 -18.92
CA GLY A 903 -11.00 -0.35 -19.72
C GLY A 903 -9.73 -0.84 -19.02
N ALA A 904 -8.57 -0.42 -19.54
CA ALA A 904 -7.27 -0.71 -18.93
C ALA A 904 -7.14 -0.17 -17.49
N GLY A 905 -7.86 0.90 -17.14
CA GLY A 905 -7.89 1.45 -15.78
C GLY A 905 -8.84 0.74 -14.80
N THR A 906 -9.62 -0.27 -15.23
CA THR A 906 -10.56 -0.97 -14.32
C THR A 906 -10.26 -2.46 -14.21
N ARG A 907 -10.02 -3.12 -15.35
CA ARG A 907 -9.80 -4.57 -15.42
C ARG A 907 -8.50 -4.96 -14.71
N GLY A 908 -8.58 -5.85 -13.73
CA GLY A 908 -7.41 -6.35 -12.99
C GLY A 908 -6.99 -5.53 -11.77
N GLY A 909 -7.32 -4.22 -11.72
CA GLY A 909 -6.95 -3.32 -10.63
C GLY A 909 -8.01 -3.15 -9.53
N HIS A 910 -9.17 -3.78 -9.65
CA HIS A 910 -10.33 -3.56 -8.77
C HIS A 910 -10.95 -4.86 -8.30
N TRP A 911 -11.62 -4.83 -7.13
CA TRP A 911 -12.56 -5.90 -6.78
C TRP A 911 -13.73 -5.94 -7.77
N SER A 912 -14.28 -7.14 -8.02
CA SER A 912 -15.40 -7.22 -8.96
C SER A 912 -16.68 -6.62 -8.37
N GLU A 913 -17.18 -5.59 -9.03
CA GLU A 913 -18.45 -4.89 -8.73
C GLU A 913 -19.60 -5.89 -8.55
N ASN A 914 -19.66 -6.91 -9.41
CA ASN A 914 -20.71 -7.93 -9.43
C ASN A 914 -20.71 -8.86 -8.20
N VAL A 915 -19.68 -8.77 -7.35
CA VAL A 915 -19.49 -9.62 -6.16
C VAL A 915 -19.41 -8.77 -4.89
N LEU A 916 -18.65 -7.67 -4.92
CA LEU A 916 -18.43 -6.82 -3.75
C LEU A 916 -19.36 -5.60 -3.67
N ASP A 917 -20.03 -5.22 -4.76
CA ASP A 917 -21.08 -4.17 -4.79
C ASP A 917 -20.55 -2.86 -4.19
N ASN A 918 -21.13 -2.35 -3.11
CA ASN A 918 -20.76 -1.08 -2.50
C ASN A 918 -19.41 -1.03 -1.74
N GLU A 919 -18.42 -1.88 -2.06
CA GLU A 919 -17.07 -1.83 -1.46
C GLU A 919 -16.20 -0.80 -2.19
N ILE A 920 -15.44 0.02 -1.44
CA ILE A 920 -14.80 1.22 -2.01
C ILE A 920 -13.76 0.94 -3.11
N MET A 921 -13.11 -0.23 -3.14
CA MET A 921 -12.13 -0.62 -4.17
C MET A 921 -12.74 -1.46 -5.30
N THR A 922 -14.06 -1.37 -5.50
CA THR A 922 -14.71 -1.76 -6.75
C THR A 922 -14.60 -0.63 -7.78
N GLY A 923 -14.77 -0.97 -9.06
CA GLY A 923 -14.51 -0.04 -10.18
C GLY A 923 -15.54 1.07 -10.39
N PHE A 924 -16.59 1.16 -9.56
CA PHE A 924 -17.64 2.18 -9.69
C PHE A 924 -18.13 2.67 -8.32
N LEU A 925 -18.06 3.99 -8.10
CA LEU A 925 -18.59 4.61 -6.88
C LEU A 925 -20.12 4.46 -6.80
N ASN A 926 -20.63 3.96 -5.66
CA ASN A 926 -22.06 3.78 -5.43
C ASN A 926 -22.69 5.06 -4.84
N PHE A 927 -23.02 6.00 -5.74
CA PHE A 927 -23.55 7.35 -5.41
C PHE A 927 -24.78 7.33 -4.49
N GLY A 928 -24.65 7.92 -3.30
CA GLY A 928 -25.73 8.06 -2.33
C GLY A 928 -25.91 6.87 -1.39
N GLU A 929 -25.02 5.87 -1.49
CA GLU A 929 -24.82 4.81 -0.49
C GLU A 929 -23.45 4.99 0.19
N ARG A 930 -23.15 4.19 1.23
CA ARG A 930 -21.85 4.22 1.92
C ARG A 930 -20.87 3.31 1.18
N ASN A 931 -19.65 3.77 0.91
CA ASN A 931 -18.57 2.98 0.31
C ASN A 931 -17.51 2.62 1.38
N PRO A 932 -17.72 1.57 2.20
CA PRO A 932 -16.75 1.14 3.23
C PRO A 932 -15.44 0.58 2.67
N ILE A 933 -14.33 0.84 3.38
CA ILE A 933 -13.08 0.07 3.24
C ILE A 933 -13.24 -1.27 3.97
N SER A 934 -13.44 -2.36 3.24
CA SER A 934 -13.63 -3.67 3.87
C SER A 934 -12.35 -4.26 4.45
N ARG A 935 -12.50 -5.21 5.39
CA ARG A 935 -11.39 -6.05 5.86
C ARG A 935 -10.72 -6.86 4.74
N ILE A 936 -11.36 -7.03 3.59
CA ILE A 936 -10.78 -7.69 2.40
C ILE A 936 -9.70 -6.78 1.80
N THR A 937 -10.00 -5.48 1.68
CA THR A 937 -9.07 -4.43 1.24
C THR A 937 -7.94 -4.21 2.25
N VAL A 938 -8.22 -4.21 3.56
CA VAL A 938 -7.15 -4.18 4.57
C VAL A 938 -6.26 -5.43 4.49
N GLY A 939 -6.85 -6.60 4.21
CA GLY A 939 -6.06 -7.81 3.99
C GLY A 939 -5.23 -7.81 2.71
N SER A 940 -5.64 -7.08 1.67
CA SER A 940 -4.80 -6.95 0.48
C SER A 940 -3.58 -6.05 0.70
N LEU A 941 -3.63 -5.13 1.67
CA LEU A 941 -2.46 -4.35 2.12
C LEU A 941 -1.47 -5.22 2.94
N GLU A 942 -1.97 -6.11 3.81
CA GLU A 942 -1.12 -7.11 4.50
C GLU A 942 -0.47 -8.07 3.49
N ASP A 943 -1.20 -8.49 2.45
CA ASP A 943 -0.69 -9.32 1.35
C ASP A 943 0.30 -8.55 0.43
N ILE A 944 0.21 -7.22 0.34
CA ILE A 944 1.18 -6.35 -0.36
C ILE A 944 2.48 -6.21 0.44
N GLY A 945 2.42 -6.24 1.77
CA GLY A 945 3.59 -6.16 2.66
C GLY A 945 3.52 -5.07 3.74
N TYR A 946 2.41 -4.34 3.84
CA TYR A 946 2.19 -3.34 4.90
C TYR A 946 1.85 -4.00 6.25
N GLN A 947 2.23 -3.35 7.35
CA GLN A 947 1.69 -3.67 8.68
C GLN A 947 0.35 -2.94 8.86
N VAL A 948 -0.72 -3.68 9.19
CA VAL A 948 -2.09 -3.12 9.12
C VAL A 948 -2.93 -3.32 10.37
N ASN A 949 -3.76 -2.32 10.68
CA ASN A 949 -4.79 -2.37 11.70
C ASN A 949 -6.12 -2.85 11.12
N TYR A 950 -6.43 -4.12 11.34
CA TYR A 950 -7.71 -4.72 10.95
C TYR A 950 -8.96 -4.19 11.68
N ALA A 951 -8.80 -3.46 12.79
CA ALA A 951 -9.91 -2.86 13.53
C ALA A 951 -10.38 -1.54 12.90
N ALA A 952 -9.48 -0.79 12.27
CA ALA A 952 -9.78 0.43 11.50
C ALA A 952 -10.69 0.17 10.28
N ALA A 953 -10.74 -1.07 9.80
CA ALA A 953 -11.59 -1.47 8.67
C ALA A 953 -13.08 -1.20 8.92
N ASP A 954 -13.79 -0.71 7.91
CA ASP A 954 -15.21 -0.44 8.00
C ASP A 954 -16.06 -1.72 8.13
N ASN A 955 -17.19 -1.57 8.83
CA ASN A 955 -18.22 -2.60 8.87
C ASN A 955 -18.86 -2.78 7.48
N TYR A 956 -18.39 -3.81 6.77
CA TYR A 956 -18.85 -4.24 5.46
C TYR A 956 -19.54 -5.61 5.55
N THR A 957 -20.61 -5.81 4.77
CA THR A 957 -21.38 -7.06 4.76
C THR A 957 -21.69 -7.50 3.34
N ALA A 958 -21.43 -8.77 3.04
CA ALA A 958 -21.62 -9.35 1.70
C ALA A 958 -23.01 -9.07 1.11
N PRO A 959 -23.09 -8.63 -0.16
CA PRO A 959 -24.34 -8.45 -0.89
C PRO A 959 -25.21 -9.71 -0.84
N GLY A 960 -26.44 -9.57 -0.35
CA GLY A 960 -27.39 -10.68 -0.18
C GLY A 960 -27.41 -11.35 1.20
N LEU A 961 -26.40 -11.17 2.08
CA LEU A 961 -26.46 -11.68 3.47
C LEU A 961 -27.33 -10.81 4.40
N ARG A 962 -27.79 -9.64 3.94
CA ARG A 962 -28.68 -8.69 4.64
C ARG A 962 -30.03 -9.28 5.13
N VAL A 963 -30.38 -10.52 4.72
CA VAL A 963 -31.65 -11.19 5.09
C VAL A 963 -31.58 -11.95 6.43
N PHE A 964 -30.41 -12.37 6.92
CA PHE A 964 -30.32 -13.26 8.09
C PHE A 964 -30.00 -12.57 9.44
N SER A 965 -29.43 -11.36 9.44
CA SER A 965 -29.00 -10.70 10.69
C SER A 965 -30.12 -10.01 11.50
N ARG A 966 -31.34 -9.87 10.96
CA ARG A 966 -32.47 -9.20 11.66
C ARG A 966 -33.35 -10.11 12.54
N THR A 967 -33.03 -11.40 12.68
CA THR A 967 -33.88 -12.36 13.43
C THR A 967 -33.21 -12.94 14.70
N ALA A 968 -31.94 -12.61 14.98
CA ALA A 968 -31.18 -13.22 16.09
C ALA A 968 -31.22 -12.42 17.41
N THR A 969 -31.43 -11.10 17.39
CA THR A 969 -31.27 -10.22 18.57
C THR A 969 -32.59 -9.82 19.23
N ALA A 970 -33.56 -10.73 19.28
CA ALA A 970 -34.86 -10.50 19.93
C ALA A 970 -35.34 -11.68 20.79
N LYS A 971 -34.42 -12.44 21.41
CA LYS A 971 -34.81 -13.47 22.39
C LYS A 971 -33.73 -13.99 23.37
N LEU A 972 -32.93 -13.10 23.95
CA LEU A 972 -32.11 -13.42 25.14
C LEU A 972 -32.38 -12.46 26.30
N THR A 973 -33.62 -12.49 26.80
CA THR A 973 -34.03 -11.88 28.07
C THR A 973 -34.89 -12.86 28.89
N ASP A 974 -34.28 -13.96 29.33
CA ASP A 974 -34.68 -14.64 30.58
C ASP A 974 -33.47 -15.36 31.16
N GLY A 975 -33.07 -14.98 32.37
CA GLY A 975 -31.86 -15.50 33.01
C GLY A 975 -32.14 -16.75 33.83
N SER A 976 -31.58 -17.89 33.43
CA SER A 976 -31.27 -18.94 34.41
C SER A 976 -30.26 -19.99 33.93
N PHE A 977 -29.43 -20.40 34.89
CA PHE A 977 -28.52 -21.56 34.96
C PHE A 977 -27.02 -21.31 34.73
N ALA A 978 -26.28 -21.69 35.77
CA ALA A 978 -24.86 -21.43 35.95
C ALA A 978 -23.98 -22.55 35.38
N ALA A 979 -22.70 -22.20 35.22
CA ALA A 979 -21.56 -23.01 34.81
C ALA A 979 -21.63 -24.53 35.09
N ASN A 980 -21.33 -25.35 34.08
CA ASN A 980 -20.04 -26.08 34.03
C ASN A 980 -19.84 -26.97 32.77
N ASP A 981 -18.57 -27.29 32.57
CA ASP A 981 -17.99 -28.52 31.99
C ASP A 981 -17.56 -28.58 30.51
N GLN A 982 -16.43 -29.26 30.30
CA GLN A 982 -15.71 -29.43 29.05
C GLN A 982 -16.24 -30.65 28.26
N SER A 983 -16.69 -30.49 27.01
CA SER A 983 -16.45 -31.46 25.92
C SER A 983 -17.22 -31.14 24.64
N ILE A 984 -16.55 -30.61 23.60
CA ILE A 984 -16.93 -30.89 22.20
C ILE A 984 -15.67 -31.17 21.38
N ALA A 985 -15.21 -32.41 21.49
CA ALA A 985 -14.34 -33.04 20.51
C ALA A 985 -14.87 -34.47 20.27
N THR A 986 -14.87 -34.93 19.02
CA THR A 986 -15.15 -36.31 18.58
C THR A 986 -16.64 -36.74 18.44
N ALA A 987 -17.22 -36.41 17.28
CA ALA A 987 -18.05 -37.30 16.43
C ALA A 987 -18.41 -36.48 15.17
N ILE A 988 -18.11 -36.87 13.94
CA ILE A 988 -18.41 -38.16 13.28
C ILE A 988 -17.23 -38.55 12.37
N GLY A 989 -16.89 -39.84 12.32
CA GLY A 989 -15.89 -40.36 11.40
C GLY A 989 -16.32 -41.66 10.71
N SER A 990 -15.84 -41.83 9.47
CA SER A 990 -15.72 -43.08 8.70
C SER A 990 -16.98 -43.91 8.38
N GLN A 991 -17.17 -44.19 7.08
CA GLN A 991 -17.38 -45.55 6.60
C GLN A 991 -16.76 -45.71 5.21
N SER A 992 -15.98 -46.78 5.03
CA SER A 992 -15.28 -47.15 3.79
C SER A 992 -15.65 -48.56 3.37
N ASP A 993 -15.97 -48.77 2.09
CA ASP A 993 -15.93 -50.00 1.30
C ASP A 993 -16.60 -49.67 -0.06
N GLY A 994 -16.15 -50.05 -1.26
CA GLY A 994 -14.98 -50.84 -1.65
C GLY A 994 -15.26 -51.53 -3.01
N ALA A 995 -14.73 -51.02 -4.12
CA ALA A 995 -14.81 -51.67 -5.45
C ALA A 995 -13.65 -51.23 -6.37
N GLN A 996 -13.17 -52.15 -7.21
CA GLN A 996 -11.91 -52.02 -7.97
C GLN A 996 -12.09 -51.58 -9.43
N GLY A 997 -11.07 -50.88 -9.95
CA GLY A 997 -10.51 -51.16 -11.28
C GLY A 997 -10.97 -50.29 -12.45
N GLY A 998 -10.01 -49.64 -13.11
CA GLY A 998 -10.22 -48.90 -14.36
C GLY A 998 -9.14 -47.84 -14.58
N GLU A 999 -8.19 -48.13 -15.45
CA GLU A 999 -7.02 -47.29 -15.77
C GLU A 999 -7.25 -46.51 -17.09
N LEU A 1000 -6.47 -45.43 -17.30
CA LEU A 1000 -6.19 -44.73 -18.59
C LEU A 1000 -7.05 -43.52 -19.07
N MET A 1001 -6.38 -42.36 -19.01
CA MET A 1001 -6.16 -41.35 -20.09
C MET A 1001 -7.23 -40.29 -20.49
N TRP A 1002 -6.75 -39.04 -20.43
CA TRP A 1002 -7.17 -37.73 -20.94
C TRP A 1002 -8.17 -37.59 -22.12
N SER A 1003 -9.11 -36.64 -21.99
CA SER A 1003 -9.36 -35.54 -22.97
C SER A 1003 -10.36 -34.51 -22.42
N GLU A 1004 -10.24 -33.24 -22.80
CA GLU A 1004 -11.18 -32.15 -22.46
C GLU A 1004 -12.62 -32.35 -22.97
N ALA A 1005 -13.62 -31.83 -22.25
CA ALA A 1005 -14.92 -31.41 -22.79
C ALA A 1005 -15.81 -30.62 -21.79
N ILE A 1006 -15.94 -29.31 -21.97
CA ILE A 1006 -17.00 -28.48 -21.35
C ILE A 1006 -18.37 -28.85 -21.96
N PRO A 1007 -19.44 -29.08 -21.16
CA PRO A 1007 -20.61 -28.18 -21.28
C PRO A 1007 -21.52 -28.00 -20.05
N GLN A 1008 -21.80 -26.73 -19.73
CA GLN A 1008 -23.13 -26.16 -19.42
C GLN A 1008 -24.03 -26.86 -18.36
N GLN A 1009 -24.03 -26.32 -17.13
CA GLN A 1009 -25.22 -26.35 -16.25
C GLN A 1009 -25.42 -25.03 -15.49
N SER A 1010 -26.07 -24.05 -16.14
CA SER A 1010 -26.80 -22.98 -15.45
C SER A 1010 -28.21 -22.89 -16.06
N GLY A 1011 -29.25 -23.00 -15.22
CA GLY A 1011 -30.64 -23.03 -15.70
C GLY A 1011 -31.69 -23.39 -14.65
N ASP A 1012 -31.40 -24.29 -13.72
CA ASP A 1012 -32.42 -24.80 -12.78
C ASP A 1012 -32.50 -24.00 -11.46
N ALA A 1013 -31.43 -23.29 -11.06
CA ALA A 1013 -31.38 -22.50 -9.81
C ALA A 1013 -32.45 -21.38 -9.76
N TRP A 1014 -32.59 -20.61 -10.84
CA TRP A 1014 -33.52 -19.47 -10.93
C TRP A 1014 -35.01 -19.85 -10.78
N SER A 1015 -35.36 -21.11 -11.06
CA SER A 1015 -36.76 -21.56 -10.99
C SER A 1015 -37.26 -21.80 -9.57
N ASN A 1016 -36.35 -22.11 -8.62
CA ASN A 1016 -36.69 -22.34 -7.22
C ASN A 1016 -36.76 -21.03 -6.42
N ILE A 1017 -35.85 -20.09 -6.67
CA ILE A 1017 -35.82 -18.77 -6.01
C ILE A 1017 -37.14 -18.01 -6.24
N ILE A 1018 -37.62 -17.97 -7.49
CA ILE A 1018 -38.90 -17.32 -7.86
C ILE A 1018 -40.11 -18.05 -7.25
N ALA A 1019 -40.03 -19.37 -7.05
CA ALA A 1019 -41.10 -20.13 -6.42
C ALA A 1019 -41.21 -19.86 -4.90
N GLN A 1020 -40.10 -19.51 -4.26
CA GLN A 1020 -40.00 -19.23 -2.83
C GLN A 1020 -40.46 -17.80 -2.49
N ALA A 1021 -39.99 -16.79 -3.26
CA ALA A 1021 -40.44 -15.40 -3.11
C ALA A 1021 -41.97 -15.23 -3.24
N VAL A 1022 -42.61 -16.01 -4.14
CA VAL A 1022 -44.07 -16.00 -4.33
C VAL A 1022 -44.84 -16.68 -3.20
N ALA A 1023 -44.18 -17.52 -2.39
CA ALA A 1023 -44.80 -18.09 -1.18
C ALA A 1023 -44.79 -17.10 -0.02
N GLU A 1024 -43.67 -16.39 0.18
CA GLU A 1024 -43.45 -15.51 1.34
C GLU A 1024 -44.27 -14.21 1.25
N MET A 1025 -44.43 -13.62 0.06
CA MET A 1025 -45.39 -12.51 -0.17
C MET A 1025 -46.86 -12.88 0.12
N GLY A 1026 -47.19 -14.16 0.34
CA GLY A 1026 -48.52 -14.62 0.70
C GLY A 1026 -48.87 -14.47 2.18
N ASP A 1027 -47.88 -14.51 3.08
CA ASP A 1027 -48.11 -14.62 4.53
C ASP A 1027 -48.03 -13.28 5.29
N GLU A 1028 -47.30 -12.28 4.79
CA GLU A 1028 -47.22 -10.94 5.42
C GLU A 1028 -48.57 -10.18 5.47
N VAL A 1029 -49.56 -10.59 4.68
CA VAL A 1029 -50.90 -9.95 4.65
C VAL A 1029 -51.80 -10.42 5.81
N CYS A 1030 -51.33 -11.28 6.73
CA CYS A 1030 -52.19 -11.95 7.71
C CYS A 1030 -51.92 -11.72 9.22
N THR A 1031 -50.85 -11.05 9.67
CA THR A 1031 -50.52 -11.01 11.12
C THR A 1031 -50.08 -9.68 11.75
N THR A 1032 -50.93 -8.64 11.73
CA THR A 1032 -51.01 -7.67 12.86
C THR A 1032 -52.46 -7.19 13.06
N GLY A 1033 -52.99 -7.21 14.30
CA GLY A 1033 -54.30 -6.58 14.58
C GLY A 1033 -55.22 -7.17 15.67
N THR A 1034 -54.73 -7.53 16.87
CA THR A 1034 -55.63 -7.76 18.04
C THR A 1034 -55.10 -7.26 19.39
N SER A 1035 -55.51 -6.05 19.79
CA SER A 1035 -55.95 -5.67 21.17
C SER A 1035 -56.35 -4.18 21.20
N THR A 1036 -57.64 -3.85 21.24
CA THR A 1036 -58.37 -3.33 22.42
C THR A 1036 -57.76 -2.08 23.09
N GLY A 1037 -58.34 -0.87 23.09
CA GLY A 1037 -59.52 -0.33 22.38
C GLY A 1037 -60.26 0.77 23.18
N ALA A 1038 -60.73 1.85 22.53
CA ALA A 1038 -61.73 2.79 23.08
C ALA A 1038 -62.39 3.71 22.01
N THR A 1039 -63.73 3.73 22.01
CA THR A 1039 -64.65 4.82 21.63
C THR A 1039 -64.46 5.67 20.36
N ASP A 1040 -65.27 5.34 19.35
CA ASP A 1040 -66.34 6.18 18.77
C ASP A 1040 -65.98 7.54 18.10
N ALA A 1041 -65.79 7.53 16.78
CA ALA A 1041 -66.26 8.57 15.86
C ALA A 1041 -66.40 8.01 14.44
N SER A 1042 -67.40 8.48 13.69
CA SER A 1042 -67.66 8.08 12.31
C SER A 1042 -66.95 9.00 11.31
N GLU A 1043 -66.12 8.47 10.42
CA GLU A 1043 -65.84 9.12 9.13
C GLU A 1043 -65.48 8.12 8.03
N SER A 1044 -65.68 8.53 6.78
CA SER A 1044 -65.58 7.68 5.60
C SER A 1044 -64.15 7.53 5.11
N VAL A 1045 -63.64 6.29 5.08
CA VAL A 1045 -62.38 5.98 4.39
C VAL A 1045 -62.61 6.06 2.87
N ASP A 1046 -61.73 6.78 2.20
CA ASP A 1046 -61.80 7.13 0.78
C ASP A 1046 -61.34 5.97 -0.12
N ASP A 1047 -61.98 5.81 -1.29
CA ASP A 1047 -61.66 4.75 -2.27
C ASP A 1047 -60.39 5.05 -3.11
N THR A 1048 -59.72 6.18 -2.83
CA THR A 1048 -58.52 6.70 -3.51
C THR A 1048 -57.24 5.93 -3.14
N ALA A 1049 -56.97 5.74 -1.84
CA ALA A 1049 -55.73 5.12 -1.36
C ALA A 1049 -55.48 3.70 -1.90
N ALA A 1050 -56.56 2.95 -2.22
CA ALA A 1050 -56.45 1.62 -2.84
C ALA A 1050 -56.26 1.65 -4.36
N SER A 1051 -56.55 2.78 -5.01
CA SER A 1051 -56.19 3.04 -6.42
C SER A 1051 -54.72 3.44 -6.52
N ASP A 1052 -54.28 4.37 -5.67
CA ASP A 1052 -52.94 4.95 -5.72
C ASP A 1052 -51.86 3.91 -5.41
N ALA A 1053 -52.12 2.98 -4.47
CA ALA A 1053 -51.23 1.84 -4.19
C ALA A 1053 -51.12 0.84 -5.37
N ILE A 1054 -52.14 0.75 -6.24
CA ILE A 1054 -52.11 -0.11 -7.44
C ILE A 1054 -51.40 0.60 -8.59
N ASP A 1055 -51.60 1.91 -8.76
CA ASP A 1055 -50.89 2.68 -9.78
C ASP A 1055 -49.39 2.83 -9.44
N SER A 1056 -49.01 2.94 -8.15
CA SER A 1056 -47.60 2.90 -7.71
C SER A 1056 -46.94 1.57 -8.06
N ALA A 1057 -47.51 0.44 -7.62
CA ALA A 1057 -46.96 -0.89 -7.92
C ALA A 1057 -46.94 -1.24 -9.42
N MET A 1058 -47.71 -0.51 -10.26
CA MET A 1058 -47.64 -0.60 -11.72
C MET A 1058 -46.60 0.34 -12.35
N SER A 1059 -46.16 1.40 -11.66
CA SER A 1059 -45.01 2.22 -12.04
C SER A 1059 -43.71 1.46 -11.74
N ASP A 1060 -43.55 0.97 -10.51
CA ASP A 1060 -42.35 0.24 -10.06
C ASP A 1060 -42.06 -0.98 -10.96
N PHE A 1061 -43.13 -1.68 -11.39
CA PHE A 1061 -43.03 -2.79 -12.34
C PHE A 1061 -42.76 -2.36 -13.80
N ALA A 1062 -43.09 -1.13 -14.18
CA ALA A 1062 -42.74 -0.59 -15.50
C ALA A 1062 -41.27 -0.18 -15.57
N ASP A 1063 -40.75 0.40 -14.50
CA ASP A 1063 -39.34 0.81 -14.39
C ASP A 1063 -38.41 -0.42 -14.31
N LEU A 1064 -38.78 -1.44 -13.52
CA LEU A 1064 -38.10 -2.75 -13.48
C LEU A 1064 -38.07 -3.46 -14.86
N MET A 1065 -39.04 -3.18 -15.73
CA MET A 1065 -39.12 -3.72 -17.10
C MET A 1065 -38.52 -2.79 -18.17
N SER A 1066 -38.00 -1.62 -17.77
CA SER A 1066 -37.14 -0.76 -18.60
C SER A 1066 -35.65 -1.00 -18.31
N LEU A 1067 -35.35 -1.37 -17.06
CA LEU A 1067 -34.51 -2.49 -16.61
C LEU A 1067 -33.75 -3.40 -17.60
N VAL A 1068 -34.53 -4.01 -18.50
CA VAL A 1068 -34.31 -5.34 -19.12
C VAL A 1068 -34.65 -5.33 -20.61
#